data_AF-A0A965V2M1-F1
#
_entry.id   AF-A0A965V2M1-F1
#
_cell.length_a   1.000
_cell.length_b   1.000
_cell.length_c   1.000
_cell.angle_alpha   90.00
_cell.angle_beta   90.00
_cell.angle_gamma   90.00
#
_symmetry.space_group_name_H-M   'P 1'
#
loop_
_entity.id
_entity.type
_entity.pdbx_description
1 polymer ?
#
loop_
_entity_poly.entity_id
_entity_poly.type
_entity_poly.pdbx_seq_one_letter_code
_entity_poly.pdbx_strand_id
1 'polypeptide(L)'
;MNLFEFFQLGAASLDFFIQSSILPGGSGDCEDWILFGSAFNAITAAWATLGYYAQADVLYYINAGWQKFAILLYVGAGIAVIASIAFGQTPKMWAWFLIGPAVFYWLIDTRQPADGVAWMVGAYMQDQNEVWKQAEAGAVNSGIVRRGNLSFNARGPSAPVEVSTPFLMLDSIVSDTVRQLSSWTGALSQVNPYENIAPSSTETSVALQSDAPGYYFGEELSSEEQCGADKVHFSAVSDKKWQYLNSVTQAELTNTDARDAFARFMASECGGNLSSVIDFTKYAKAMNFKDRDLPDSAIFRGNFNSPFSSVESEYAQLRLELGKQQVPTPLTLKRLLEESIQQTQSSEGSSFLRSVEWDPTTASTGSGLDQCGQTQDAQVVKSVLSRDLITCDAYLYMLLLYFRYEAALIFSQTFQSSGPSGWFPHDLTYNMLYGWDIPYDEPTSNGPALPCPAGNGMSIQSQYQFVYNLILAHLFRNELNRLPELVTVGKDKTQAIMDDSQLYNATIGSTSKAAEVYTWSLMIPYVQGILLYLLSMAFPIVCMLMLVPSWMKIIVTWASFFVWVKLWDLGFAFVATLERTLWAQMANSNASREVNGRILEMSDYGGFTTTDCKYNGDQLYPYPDPGCTETPIVYLTEAPGWCGTEPLDCLNIFAQDVNSGNGFASGAFDASVRIFDLALVAGAALDFDLANGYYIYIMSALYFAVPAVTGQMVLGAKSGMAGMVDKIAGDPAGKAGNAAGLSFTGNETARVKQNAATVSQESKAKGYRESGLVDKALGQQNQAAEHGRLAAVHGQIAEGENRRAQAIASGNEYRRAAQQPGHILTKTVMGLNYDWTGRAWGGNSSGGEYTVSGKG
;
A
#
# COMPACT_ATOMS: atom_id res chain seq x y z
N MET A 1 -17.45 -43.24 -38.70
CA MET A 1 -16.99 -41.84 -38.68
C MET A 1 -15.51 -41.87 -39.00
N ASN A 2 -15.13 -41.51 -40.22
CA ASN A 2 -13.72 -41.55 -40.61
C ASN A 2 -12.97 -40.44 -39.87
N LEU A 3 -11.69 -40.67 -39.52
CA LEU A 3 -10.84 -39.70 -38.83
C LEU A 3 -10.89 -38.31 -39.50
N PHE A 4 -11.04 -38.29 -40.82
CA PHE A 4 -11.17 -37.10 -41.64
C PHE A 4 -12.49 -36.31 -41.40
N GLU A 5 -13.63 -37.01 -41.23
CA GLU A 5 -14.90 -36.37 -40.87
C GLU A 5 -14.87 -35.85 -39.42
N PHE A 6 -14.15 -36.54 -38.52
CA PHE A 6 -13.93 -36.06 -37.15
C PHE A 6 -13.09 -34.78 -37.13
N PHE A 7 -12.05 -34.69 -37.97
CA PHE A 7 -11.27 -33.46 -38.14
C PHE A 7 -12.06 -32.34 -38.82
N GLN A 8 -12.94 -32.62 -39.78
CA GLN A 8 -13.78 -31.60 -40.41
C GLN A 8 -14.89 -31.08 -39.49
N LEU A 9 -15.59 -31.96 -38.77
CA LEU A 9 -16.57 -31.55 -37.74
C LEU A 9 -15.88 -30.81 -36.59
N GLY A 10 -14.69 -31.27 -36.20
CA GLY A 10 -13.80 -30.56 -35.29
C GLY A 10 -13.51 -29.16 -35.79
N ALA A 11 -12.99 -29.00 -37.01
CA ALA A 11 -12.64 -27.71 -37.61
C ALA A 11 -13.85 -26.75 -37.76
N ALA A 12 -15.03 -27.25 -38.14
CA ALA A 12 -16.23 -26.40 -38.27
C ALA A 12 -16.77 -25.94 -36.91
N SER A 13 -16.76 -26.83 -35.90
CA SER A 13 -17.07 -26.45 -34.52
C SER A 13 -16.00 -25.51 -33.93
N LEU A 14 -14.76 -25.65 -34.41
CA LEU A 14 -13.63 -24.82 -34.04
C LEU A 14 -13.76 -23.41 -34.59
N ASP A 15 -14.13 -23.25 -35.87
CA ASP A 15 -14.35 -21.93 -36.46
C ASP A 15 -15.46 -21.17 -35.72
N PHE A 16 -16.53 -21.87 -35.33
CA PHE A 16 -17.59 -21.29 -34.50
C PHE A 16 -17.08 -20.88 -33.10
N PHE A 17 -16.29 -21.75 -32.45
CA PHE A 17 -15.68 -21.43 -31.15
C PHE A 17 -14.70 -20.26 -31.25
N ILE A 18 -13.84 -20.24 -32.25
CA ILE A 18 -12.86 -19.18 -32.52
C ILE A 18 -13.60 -17.87 -32.76
N GLN A 19 -14.62 -17.83 -33.61
CA GLN A 19 -15.43 -16.64 -33.83
C GLN A 19 -16.16 -16.15 -32.59
N SER A 20 -16.57 -17.05 -31.68
CA SER A 20 -17.18 -16.66 -30.40
C SER A 20 -16.15 -16.21 -29.34
N SER A 21 -14.89 -16.61 -29.48
CA SER A 21 -13.79 -16.28 -28.57
C SER A 21 -13.00 -15.04 -29.00
N ILE A 22 -13.06 -14.66 -30.28
CA ILE A 22 -12.63 -13.35 -30.75
C ILE A 22 -13.61 -12.36 -30.15
N LEU A 23 -13.15 -11.57 -29.20
CA LEU A 23 -13.94 -10.49 -28.66
C LEU A 23 -14.00 -9.40 -29.73
N PRO A 24 -15.17 -9.14 -30.33
CA PRO A 24 -15.29 -8.03 -31.26
C PRO A 24 -14.98 -6.76 -30.48
N GLY A 25 -13.94 -6.03 -30.88
CA GLY A 25 -13.72 -4.67 -30.42
C GLY A 25 -15.02 -3.90 -30.65
N GLY A 26 -15.56 -3.28 -29.60
CA GLY A 26 -16.77 -2.46 -29.72
C GLY A 26 -16.58 -1.43 -30.83
N SER A 27 -17.59 -1.25 -31.67
CA SER A 27 -17.55 -0.59 -32.98
C SER A 27 -17.35 0.94 -32.96
N GLY A 28 -16.42 1.46 -32.17
CA GLY A 28 -16.09 2.89 -32.13
C GLY A 28 -14.64 3.09 -31.73
N ASP A 29 -13.79 3.49 -32.70
CA ASP A 29 -12.38 3.94 -32.63
C ASP A 29 -11.37 3.16 -31.76
N CYS A 30 -11.80 2.15 -31.01
CA CYS A 30 -11.00 1.03 -30.57
C CYS A 30 -10.72 0.20 -31.83
N GLU A 31 -9.54 0.40 -32.42
CA GLU A 31 -9.01 -0.43 -33.50
C GLU A 31 -9.34 -1.93 -33.27
N ASP A 32 -9.64 -2.66 -34.34
CA ASP A 32 -10.03 -4.08 -34.34
C ASP A 32 -8.89 -4.99 -33.83
N TRP A 33 -8.59 -4.97 -32.53
CA TRP A 33 -7.52 -5.77 -31.96
C TRP A 33 -7.97 -7.22 -31.83
N ILE A 34 -7.20 -8.12 -32.41
CA ILE A 34 -7.40 -9.57 -32.35
C ILE A 34 -6.64 -10.10 -31.13
N LEU A 35 -7.25 -9.93 -29.96
CA LEU A 35 -6.72 -10.42 -28.70
C LEU A 35 -7.13 -11.87 -28.47
N PHE A 36 -6.16 -12.72 -28.12
CA PHE A 36 -6.42 -14.12 -27.77
C PHE A 36 -6.04 -14.41 -26.32
N GLY A 37 -6.86 -15.22 -25.68
CA GLY A 37 -6.71 -15.54 -24.27
C GLY A 37 -6.89 -14.33 -23.36
N SER A 38 -6.78 -14.59 -22.06
CA SER A 38 -6.85 -13.55 -21.05
C SER A 38 -5.84 -13.78 -19.94
N ALA A 39 -5.51 -12.73 -19.21
CA ALA A 39 -4.82 -12.81 -17.93
C ALA A 39 -5.44 -11.85 -16.91
N PHE A 40 -5.40 -12.23 -15.63
CA PHE A 40 -6.05 -11.47 -14.55
C PHE A 40 -5.35 -10.14 -14.23
N ASN A 41 -4.03 -10.06 -14.45
CA ASN A 41 -3.20 -8.89 -14.14
C ASN A 41 -2.52 -8.34 -15.41
N ALA A 42 -2.41 -7.01 -15.52
CA ALA A 42 -1.74 -6.31 -16.61
C ALA A 42 -0.31 -6.82 -16.86
N ILE A 43 0.48 -7.05 -15.82
CA ILE A 43 1.87 -7.49 -15.96
C ILE A 43 1.97 -8.92 -16.50
N THR A 44 1.02 -9.77 -16.08
CA THR A 44 0.91 -11.15 -16.58
C THR A 44 0.48 -11.14 -18.05
N ALA A 45 -0.49 -10.29 -18.42
CA ALA A 45 -0.90 -10.09 -19.81
C ALA A 45 0.26 -9.59 -20.67
N ALA A 46 1.08 -8.65 -20.16
CA ALA A 46 2.22 -8.10 -20.86
C ALA A 46 3.28 -9.18 -21.16
N TRP A 47 3.66 -9.99 -20.17
CA TRP A 47 4.59 -11.11 -20.38
C TRP A 47 4.04 -12.22 -21.26
N ALA A 48 2.75 -12.56 -21.12
CA ALA A 48 2.11 -13.56 -21.98
C ALA A 48 2.09 -13.07 -23.44
N THR A 49 1.82 -11.79 -23.65
CA THR A 49 1.94 -11.12 -24.95
C THR A 49 3.37 -11.20 -25.48
N LEU A 50 4.39 -10.89 -24.69
CA LEU A 50 5.79 -11.12 -25.10
C LEU A 50 6.07 -12.58 -25.48
N GLY A 51 5.37 -13.53 -24.86
CA GLY A 51 5.43 -14.95 -25.19
C GLY A 51 4.95 -15.25 -26.61
N TYR A 52 3.89 -14.58 -27.06
CA TYR A 52 3.38 -14.69 -28.44
C TYR A 52 4.42 -14.18 -29.44
N TYR A 53 5.04 -13.03 -29.16
CA TYR A 53 6.11 -12.46 -30.00
C TYR A 53 7.35 -13.36 -30.05
N ALA A 54 7.75 -13.92 -28.91
CA ALA A 54 8.88 -14.86 -28.85
C ALA A 54 8.56 -16.16 -29.61
N GLN A 55 7.34 -16.67 -29.50
CA GLN A 55 6.90 -17.84 -30.26
C GLN A 55 6.89 -17.56 -31.77
N ALA A 56 6.36 -16.40 -32.19
CA ALA A 56 6.37 -15.98 -33.60
C ALA A 56 7.81 -15.88 -34.15
N ASP A 57 8.75 -15.36 -33.36
CA ASP A 57 10.17 -15.29 -33.72
C ASP A 57 10.77 -16.69 -33.91
N VAL A 58 10.51 -17.61 -32.96
CA VAL A 58 10.97 -19.02 -33.05
C VAL A 58 10.33 -19.72 -34.26
N LEU A 59 9.03 -19.55 -34.49
CA LEU A 59 8.31 -20.10 -35.64
C LEU A 59 8.87 -19.57 -36.96
N TYR A 60 9.26 -18.30 -37.02
CA TYR A 60 9.92 -17.70 -38.18
C TYR A 60 11.25 -18.41 -38.49
N TYR A 61 12.12 -18.61 -37.50
CA TYR A 61 13.40 -19.32 -37.68
C TYR A 61 13.21 -20.78 -38.08
N ILE A 62 12.22 -21.46 -37.51
CA ILE A 62 11.88 -22.83 -37.90
C ILE A 62 11.44 -22.84 -39.36
N ASN A 63 10.55 -21.95 -39.80
CA ASN A 63 10.05 -21.98 -41.18
C ASN A 63 11.16 -21.61 -42.21
N ALA A 64 11.96 -20.59 -41.90
CA ALA A 64 12.99 -20.10 -42.82
C ALA A 64 14.11 -21.13 -43.07
N GLY A 65 14.49 -21.92 -42.05
CA GLY A 65 15.58 -22.89 -42.15
C GLY A 65 15.16 -24.34 -42.36
N TRP A 66 14.03 -24.75 -41.77
CA TRP A 66 13.72 -26.18 -41.57
C TRP A 66 12.73 -26.77 -42.56
N GLN A 67 12.09 -25.99 -43.43
CA GLN A 67 11.20 -26.55 -44.47
C GLN A 67 11.89 -27.67 -45.28
N LYS A 68 13.17 -27.49 -45.61
CA LYS A 68 13.96 -28.52 -46.32
C LYS A 68 14.20 -29.77 -45.46
N PHE A 69 14.37 -29.59 -44.16
CA PHE A 69 14.57 -30.70 -43.22
C PHE A 69 13.28 -31.49 -42.99
N ALA A 70 12.12 -30.83 -43.01
CA ALA A 70 10.82 -31.49 -42.91
C ALA A 70 10.60 -32.51 -44.03
N ILE A 71 10.90 -32.15 -45.29
CA ILE A 71 10.83 -33.07 -46.43
C ILE A 71 11.73 -34.29 -46.21
N LEU A 72 12.96 -34.06 -45.73
CA LEU A 72 13.92 -35.13 -45.44
C LEU A 72 13.45 -36.05 -44.31
N LEU A 73 12.85 -35.48 -43.25
CA LEU A 73 12.22 -36.24 -42.17
C LEU A 73 11.04 -37.08 -42.67
N TYR A 74 10.22 -36.57 -43.59
CA TYR A 74 9.12 -37.35 -44.18
C TYR A 74 9.62 -38.56 -44.97
N VAL A 75 10.67 -38.37 -45.78
CA VAL A 75 11.29 -39.48 -46.52
C VAL A 75 11.89 -40.50 -45.55
N GLY A 76 12.62 -40.03 -44.54
CA GLY A 76 13.20 -40.89 -43.50
C GLY A 76 12.14 -41.65 -42.71
N ALA A 77 11.02 -40.99 -42.39
CA ALA A 77 9.91 -41.60 -41.71
C ALA A 77 9.23 -42.69 -42.57
N GLY A 78 9.05 -42.45 -43.88
CA GLY A 78 8.56 -43.48 -44.80
C GLY A 78 9.44 -44.73 -44.85
N ILE A 79 10.76 -44.55 -44.86
CA ILE A 79 11.72 -45.66 -44.77
C ILE A 79 11.60 -46.38 -43.42
N ALA A 80 11.51 -45.62 -42.32
CA ALA A 80 11.36 -46.18 -40.97
C ALA A 80 10.05 -46.96 -40.79
N VAL A 81 8.96 -46.55 -41.44
CA VAL A 81 7.69 -47.30 -41.49
C VAL A 81 7.89 -48.67 -42.13
N ILE A 82 8.47 -48.71 -43.34
CA ILE A 82 8.72 -49.96 -44.07
C ILE A 82 9.62 -50.88 -43.25
N ALA A 83 10.70 -50.34 -42.68
CA ALA A 83 11.61 -51.10 -41.82
C ALA A 83 10.90 -51.64 -40.57
N SER A 84 10.11 -50.81 -39.88
CA SER A 84 9.40 -51.22 -38.65
C SER A 84 8.36 -52.32 -38.91
N ILE A 85 7.66 -52.25 -40.06
CA ILE A 85 6.75 -53.32 -40.50
C ILE A 85 7.54 -54.60 -40.77
N ALA A 86 8.68 -54.51 -41.47
CA ALA A 86 9.54 -55.65 -41.76
C ALA A 86 10.10 -56.32 -40.49
N PHE A 87 10.42 -55.54 -39.45
CA PHE A 87 10.89 -56.05 -38.15
C PHE A 87 9.76 -56.51 -37.21
N GLY A 88 8.50 -56.50 -37.65
CA GLY A 88 7.37 -56.93 -36.83
C GLY A 88 7.12 -56.04 -35.61
N GLN A 89 7.47 -54.76 -35.66
CA GLN A 89 7.16 -53.83 -34.57
C GLN A 89 5.66 -53.61 -34.43
N THR A 90 5.22 -53.26 -33.21
CA THR A 90 3.80 -53.02 -32.95
C THR A 90 3.25 -51.89 -33.83
N PRO A 91 1.98 -52.00 -34.31
CA PRO A 91 1.34 -51.00 -35.16
C PRO A 91 1.44 -49.56 -34.69
N LYS A 92 1.48 -49.36 -33.38
CA LYS A 92 1.58 -48.05 -32.75
C LYS A 92 2.85 -47.29 -33.14
N MET A 93 3.99 -47.97 -33.30
CA MET A 93 5.28 -47.33 -33.61
C MET A 93 5.35 -46.88 -35.06
N TRP A 94 5.00 -47.76 -36.01
CA TRP A 94 5.08 -47.41 -37.43
C TRP A 94 3.94 -46.47 -37.86
N ALA A 95 2.75 -46.57 -37.25
CA ALA A 95 1.69 -45.57 -37.50
C ALA A 95 2.13 -44.16 -37.06
N TRP A 96 2.92 -44.07 -35.98
CA TRP A 96 3.44 -42.78 -35.51
C TRP A 96 4.45 -42.15 -36.47
N PHE A 97 5.34 -42.93 -37.09
CA PHE A 97 6.24 -42.39 -38.11
C PHE A 97 5.47 -41.80 -39.31
N LEU A 98 4.27 -42.32 -39.61
CA LEU A 98 3.45 -41.81 -40.71
C LEU A 98 2.65 -40.55 -40.32
N ILE A 99 2.06 -40.55 -39.12
CA ILE A 99 1.17 -39.48 -38.64
C ILE A 99 1.94 -38.33 -37.98
N GLY A 100 3.01 -38.63 -37.24
CA GLY A 100 3.77 -37.67 -36.44
C GLY A 100 4.27 -36.46 -37.22
N PRO A 101 4.94 -36.62 -38.37
CA PRO A 101 5.36 -35.50 -39.22
C PRO A 101 4.21 -34.62 -39.72
N ALA A 102 3.04 -35.21 -40.02
CA ALA A 102 1.86 -34.47 -40.46
C ALA A 102 1.25 -33.63 -39.34
N VAL A 103 1.15 -34.20 -38.13
CA VAL A 103 0.68 -33.45 -36.98
C VAL A 103 1.68 -32.37 -36.58
N PHE A 104 2.99 -32.64 -36.64
CA PHE A 104 4.03 -31.63 -36.40
C PHE A 104 3.94 -30.45 -37.37
N TYR A 105 3.79 -30.74 -38.67
CA TYR A 105 3.64 -29.72 -39.70
C TYR A 105 2.40 -28.86 -39.43
N TRP A 106 1.26 -29.50 -39.15
CA TRP A 106 0.04 -28.79 -38.77
C TRP A 106 0.25 -27.89 -37.55
N LEU A 107 0.86 -28.40 -36.47
CA LEU A 107 1.10 -27.63 -35.23
C LEU A 107 1.95 -26.36 -35.43
N ILE A 108 2.89 -26.34 -36.39
CA ILE A 108 3.85 -25.24 -36.57
C ILE A 108 3.50 -24.32 -37.75
N ASP A 109 2.89 -24.86 -38.80
CA ASP A 109 2.63 -24.13 -40.04
C ASP A 109 1.26 -23.46 -40.07
N THR A 110 0.25 -24.00 -39.36
CA THR A 110 -1.02 -23.28 -39.21
C THR A 110 -0.85 -22.15 -38.20
N ARG A 111 -0.88 -20.91 -38.71
CA ARG A 111 -0.69 -19.69 -37.95
C ARG A 111 -1.86 -18.76 -38.12
N GLN A 112 -2.12 -17.96 -37.09
CA GLN A 112 -3.15 -16.94 -37.09
C GLN A 112 -2.55 -15.63 -36.57
N PRO A 113 -2.93 -14.47 -37.14
CA PRO A 113 -2.54 -13.18 -36.60
C PRO A 113 -3.14 -12.99 -35.21
N ALA A 114 -2.31 -12.59 -34.25
CA ALA A 114 -2.69 -12.25 -32.89
C ALA A 114 -1.96 -10.97 -32.48
N ASP A 115 -2.66 -10.02 -31.88
CA ASP A 115 -2.03 -8.79 -31.36
C ASP A 115 -1.36 -9.09 -30.02
N GLY A 116 -2.08 -9.73 -29.10
CA GLY A 116 -1.57 -10.06 -27.78
C GLY A 116 -2.59 -10.78 -26.90
N VAL A 117 -2.34 -10.76 -25.60
CA VAL A 117 -3.22 -11.33 -24.57
C VAL A 117 -3.99 -10.22 -23.90
N ALA A 118 -5.32 -10.36 -23.83
CA ALA A 118 -6.16 -9.35 -23.19
C ALA A 118 -5.99 -9.34 -21.67
N TRP A 119 -5.78 -8.18 -21.07
CA TRP A 119 -5.97 -8.01 -19.63
C TRP A 119 -7.47 -7.97 -19.31
N MET A 120 -7.95 -8.99 -18.58
CA MET A 120 -9.35 -9.14 -18.22
C MET A 120 -9.51 -9.51 -16.75
N VAL A 121 -10.50 -8.90 -16.11
CA VAL A 121 -10.87 -9.17 -14.73
C VAL A 121 -12.30 -9.65 -14.72
N GLY A 122 -12.47 -10.95 -14.57
CA GLY A 122 -13.78 -11.59 -14.77
C GLY A 122 -14.15 -11.51 -16.25
N ALA A 123 -15.33 -10.97 -16.55
CA ALA A 123 -15.78 -10.75 -17.93
C ALA A 123 -15.42 -9.36 -18.49
N TYR A 124 -14.77 -8.50 -17.70
CA TYR A 124 -14.54 -7.11 -18.07
C TYR A 124 -13.12 -6.91 -18.60
N MET A 125 -13.02 -6.35 -19.80
CA MET A 125 -11.76 -5.95 -20.40
C MET A 125 -11.23 -4.69 -19.72
N GLN A 126 -9.96 -4.72 -19.32
CA GLN A 126 -9.29 -3.59 -18.68
C GLN A 126 -8.53 -2.76 -19.72
N ASP A 127 -7.95 -1.63 -19.29
CA ASP A 127 -7.18 -0.75 -20.18
C ASP A 127 -5.92 -1.46 -20.71
N GLN A 128 -5.95 -1.82 -21.98
CA GLN A 128 -4.84 -2.51 -22.61
C GLN A 128 -3.62 -1.62 -22.85
N ASN A 129 -3.75 -0.29 -22.79
CA ASN A 129 -2.61 0.60 -22.96
C ASN A 129 -1.55 0.33 -21.88
N GLU A 130 -1.97 -0.01 -20.66
CA GLU A 130 -1.05 -0.39 -19.58
C GLU A 130 -0.35 -1.73 -19.86
N VAL A 131 -1.02 -2.68 -20.52
CA VAL A 131 -0.40 -3.94 -20.97
C VAL A 131 0.69 -3.65 -21.99
N TRP A 132 0.40 -2.79 -22.97
CA TRP A 132 1.34 -2.44 -24.03
C TRP A 132 2.52 -1.64 -23.53
N LYS A 133 2.29 -0.64 -22.68
CA LYS A 133 3.33 0.13 -22.01
C LYS A 133 4.30 -0.77 -21.23
N GLN A 134 3.79 -1.79 -20.56
CA GLN A 134 4.63 -2.77 -19.84
C GLN A 134 5.34 -3.75 -20.79
N ALA A 135 4.71 -4.13 -21.90
CA ALA A 135 5.30 -5.03 -22.90
C ALA A 135 6.31 -4.34 -23.83
N GLU A 136 6.25 -3.02 -24.01
CA GLU A 136 7.00 -2.25 -25.01
C GLU A 136 8.51 -2.55 -24.97
N ALA A 137 9.12 -2.47 -23.79
CA ALA A 137 10.56 -2.68 -23.64
C ALA A 137 11.02 -4.09 -24.09
N GLY A 138 10.18 -5.10 -23.90
CA GLY A 138 10.43 -6.46 -24.38
C GLY A 138 10.13 -6.62 -25.88
N ALA A 139 9.00 -6.07 -26.34
CA ALA A 139 8.49 -6.24 -27.69
C ALA A 139 9.39 -5.54 -28.71
N VAL A 140 9.80 -4.30 -28.45
CA VAL A 140 10.70 -3.51 -29.31
C VAL A 140 12.06 -4.20 -29.51
N ASN A 141 12.50 -5.00 -28.53
CA ASN A 141 13.74 -5.75 -28.61
C ASN A 141 13.60 -7.13 -29.27
N SER A 142 12.39 -7.56 -29.60
CA SER A 142 12.17 -8.85 -30.28
C SER A 142 12.71 -8.84 -31.72
N GLY A 143 13.22 -9.99 -32.18
CA GLY A 143 13.73 -10.13 -33.53
C GLY A 143 12.64 -9.94 -34.59
N ILE A 144 11.40 -10.35 -34.28
CA ILE A 144 10.26 -10.24 -35.19
C ILE A 144 9.85 -8.79 -35.45
N VAL A 145 9.81 -7.94 -34.42
CA VAL A 145 9.48 -6.51 -34.55
C VAL A 145 10.53 -5.79 -35.42
N ARG A 146 11.81 -6.06 -35.17
CA ARG A 146 12.92 -5.47 -35.97
C ARG A 146 12.90 -5.92 -37.43
N ARG A 147 12.53 -7.17 -37.71
CA ARG A 147 12.46 -7.70 -39.10
C ARG A 147 11.20 -7.26 -39.84
N GLY A 148 10.07 -7.16 -39.13
CA GLY A 148 8.80 -6.70 -39.68
C GLY A 148 8.70 -5.19 -39.83
N ASN A 149 9.68 -4.43 -39.32
CA ASN A 149 9.62 -2.96 -39.21
C ASN A 149 8.32 -2.50 -38.52
N LEU A 150 7.91 -3.25 -37.49
CA LEU A 150 6.70 -2.94 -36.72
C LEU A 150 7.03 -1.78 -35.76
N SER A 151 6.20 -0.73 -35.77
CA SER A 151 6.19 0.24 -34.68
C SER A 151 5.38 -0.31 -33.51
N PHE A 152 5.83 0.00 -32.29
CA PHE A 152 5.16 -0.33 -31.03
C PHE A 152 5.01 0.97 -30.25
N ASN A 153 3.82 1.26 -29.75
CA ASN A 153 3.55 2.44 -28.92
C ASN A 153 2.65 2.06 -27.73
N ALA A 154 2.25 3.04 -26.91
CA ALA A 154 1.35 2.81 -25.78
C ALA A 154 -0.05 2.28 -26.19
N ARG A 155 -0.44 2.44 -27.46
CA ARG A 155 -1.66 1.87 -28.04
C ARG A 155 -1.45 0.49 -28.64
N GLY A 156 -0.25 -0.09 -28.52
CA GLY A 156 0.06 -1.43 -29.02
C GLY A 156 0.85 -1.45 -30.33
N PRO A 157 0.91 -2.63 -30.98
CA PRO A 157 1.67 -2.83 -32.20
C PRO A 157 0.94 -2.29 -33.44
N SER A 158 1.69 -1.82 -34.42
CA SER A 158 1.14 -1.41 -35.74
C SER A 158 0.58 -2.56 -36.60
N ALA A 159 0.93 -3.80 -36.29
CA ALA A 159 0.38 -4.98 -36.94
C ALA A 159 0.47 -6.22 -36.03
N PRO A 160 -0.45 -7.19 -36.19
CA PRO A 160 -0.44 -8.44 -35.43
C PRO A 160 0.76 -9.33 -35.79
N VAL A 161 1.10 -10.25 -34.89
CA VAL A 161 2.11 -11.29 -35.12
C VAL A 161 1.48 -12.66 -35.40
N GLU A 162 2.13 -13.46 -36.25
CA GLU A 162 1.66 -14.80 -36.59
C GLU A 162 2.04 -15.82 -35.51
N VAL A 163 1.04 -16.33 -34.80
CA VAL A 163 1.20 -17.32 -33.72
C VAL A 163 0.58 -18.65 -34.14
N SER A 164 1.08 -19.77 -33.61
CA SER A 164 0.55 -21.11 -33.90
C SER A 164 -0.94 -21.23 -33.51
N THR A 165 -1.79 -21.62 -34.46
CA THR A 165 -3.24 -21.75 -34.24
C THR A 165 -3.59 -22.77 -33.15
N PRO A 166 -2.98 -23.98 -33.09
CA PRO A 166 -3.27 -24.92 -32.01
C PRO A 166 -2.86 -24.43 -30.63
N PHE A 167 -1.83 -23.57 -30.54
CA PHE A 167 -1.46 -22.91 -29.31
C PHE A 167 -2.52 -21.87 -28.89
N LEU A 168 -2.94 -20.99 -29.81
CA LEU A 168 -3.99 -19.99 -29.55
C LEU A 168 -5.33 -20.65 -29.19
N MET A 169 -5.64 -21.79 -29.81
CA MET A 169 -6.82 -22.60 -29.46
C MET A 169 -6.74 -23.12 -28.02
N LEU A 170 -5.59 -23.64 -27.61
CA LEU A 170 -5.42 -24.07 -26.22
C LEU A 170 -5.55 -22.89 -25.26
N ASP A 171 -4.92 -21.75 -25.57
CA ASP A 171 -4.97 -20.57 -24.71
C ASP A 171 -6.37 -19.98 -24.60
N SER A 172 -7.10 -19.83 -25.71
CA SER A 172 -8.49 -19.38 -25.72
C SER A 172 -9.40 -20.31 -24.91
N ILE A 173 -9.36 -21.63 -25.16
CA ILE A 173 -10.19 -22.60 -24.41
C ILE A 173 -9.92 -22.51 -22.91
N VAL A 174 -8.65 -22.47 -22.50
CA VAL A 174 -8.28 -22.43 -21.08
C VAL A 174 -8.67 -21.10 -20.47
N SER A 175 -8.38 -19.98 -21.14
CA SER A 175 -8.73 -18.63 -20.69
C SER A 175 -10.24 -18.43 -20.58
N ASP A 176 -11.02 -18.89 -21.57
CA ASP A 176 -12.48 -18.84 -21.57
C ASP A 176 -13.07 -19.69 -20.45
N THR A 177 -12.51 -20.89 -20.22
CA THR A 177 -12.96 -21.75 -19.11
C THR A 177 -12.68 -21.07 -17.77
N VAL A 178 -11.49 -20.49 -17.59
CA VAL A 178 -11.11 -19.75 -16.37
C VAL A 178 -12.02 -18.53 -16.17
N ARG A 179 -12.32 -17.80 -17.24
CA ARG A 179 -13.24 -16.65 -17.25
C ARG A 179 -14.68 -17.05 -16.91
N GLN A 180 -15.17 -18.13 -17.48
CA GLN A 180 -16.49 -18.67 -17.15
C GLN A 180 -16.54 -19.14 -15.70
N LEU A 181 -15.49 -19.78 -15.20
CA LEU A 181 -15.42 -20.17 -13.80
C LEU A 181 -15.36 -18.96 -12.86
N SER A 182 -14.60 -17.91 -13.19
CA SER A 182 -14.49 -16.71 -12.34
C SER A 182 -15.75 -15.84 -12.35
N SER A 183 -16.46 -15.79 -13.47
CA SER A 183 -17.78 -15.15 -13.56
C SER A 183 -18.85 -15.99 -12.86
N TRP A 184 -18.84 -17.31 -13.04
CA TRP A 184 -19.78 -18.23 -12.40
C TRP A 184 -19.67 -18.20 -10.87
N THR A 185 -18.48 -18.07 -10.32
CA THR A 185 -18.30 -17.97 -8.86
C THR A 185 -18.82 -16.65 -8.30
N GLY A 186 -19.14 -15.66 -9.14
CA GLY A 186 -19.55 -14.32 -8.73
C GLY A 186 -18.45 -13.54 -8.00
N ALA A 187 -17.23 -14.09 -7.93
CA ALA A 187 -16.08 -13.52 -7.22
C ALA A 187 -15.82 -12.06 -7.61
N LEU A 188 -16.06 -11.76 -8.89
CA LEU A 188 -15.79 -10.45 -9.50
C LEU A 188 -17.06 -9.70 -9.91
N SER A 189 -18.24 -10.25 -9.61
CA SER A 189 -19.50 -9.56 -9.84
C SER A 189 -19.58 -8.37 -8.88
N GLN A 190 -19.52 -7.16 -9.42
CA GLN A 190 -19.82 -5.95 -8.66
C GLN A 190 -21.16 -5.41 -9.13
N VAL A 191 -22.00 -5.06 -8.15
CA VAL A 191 -23.17 -4.23 -8.42
C VAL A 191 -22.62 -2.82 -8.56
N ASN A 192 -22.76 -2.22 -9.74
CA ASN A 192 -22.42 -0.82 -9.92
C ASN A 192 -23.36 0.00 -9.00
N PRO A 193 -22.84 0.69 -7.97
CA PRO A 193 -23.67 1.40 -7.00
C PRO A 193 -24.43 2.58 -7.64
N TYR A 194 -23.98 3.05 -8.80
CA TYR A 194 -24.62 4.16 -9.52
C TYR A 194 -25.74 3.70 -10.46
N GLU A 195 -25.86 2.41 -10.73
CA GLU A 195 -26.93 1.85 -11.54
C GLU A 195 -28.18 1.66 -10.67
N ASN A 196 -28.78 2.80 -10.29
CA ASN A 196 -30.10 2.86 -9.66
C ASN A 196 -31.15 2.38 -10.67
N ILE A 197 -31.31 1.07 -10.78
CA ILE A 197 -32.58 0.49 -11.20
C ILE A 197 -33.56 0.90 -10.10
N ALA A 198 -34.30 1.98 -10.35
CA ALA A 198 -35.48 2.31 -9.57
C ALA A 198 -36.27 1.01 -9.38
N PRO A 199 -36.63 0.61 -8.14
CA PRO A 199 -37.34 -0.63 -7.90
C PRO A 199 -38.79 -0.47 -8.38
N SER A 200 -38.99 -0.42 -9.70
CA SER A 200 -40.30 -0.53 -10.30
C SER A 200 -40.67 -2.01 -10.33
N SER A 201 -41.42 -2.39 -9.29
CA SER A 201 -42.28 -3.58 -9.20
C SER A 201 -41.62 -4.95 -9.32
N THR A 202 -41.49 -5.60 -8.16
CA THR A 202 -41.85 -7.02 -7.92
C THR A 202 -41.48 -8.02 -9.01
N GLU A 203 -40.20 -8.37 -9.12
CA GLU A 203 -39.82 -9.77 -9.33
C GLU A 203 -38.38 -10.00 -8.84
N THR A 204 -38.28 -10.69 -7.69
CA THR A 204 -37.05 -11.23 -7.13
C THR A 204 -36.53 -12.36 -8.02
N SER A 205 -35.76 -12.02 -9.03
CA SER A 205 -34.71 -12.90 -9.53
C SER A 205 -33.42 -12.09 -9.58
N VAL A 206 -32.54 -12.35 -8.61
CA VAL A 206 -31.11 -12.05 -8.69
C VAL A 206 -30.56 -12.97 -9.79
N ALA A 207 -30.84 -12.61 -11.03
CA ALA A 207 -30.22 -13.17 -12.21
C ALA A 207 -29.19 -12.13 -12.66
N LEU A 208 -27.93 -12.56 -12.69
CA LEU A 208 -26.87 -11.97 -13.50
C LEU A 208 -27.38 -11.90 -14.95
N GLN A 209 -28.01 -10.80 -15.35
CA GLN A 209 -28.39 -10.55 -16.73
C GLN A 209 -27.48 -9.45 -17.25
N SER A 210 -26.38 -9.89 -17.86
CA SER A 210 -25.31 -9.08 -18.47
C SER A 210 -25.69 -8.51 -19.84
N ASP A 211 -26.97 -8.27 -20.13
CA ASP A 211 -27.44 -7.88 -21.47
C ASP A 211 -28.23 -6.56 -21.51
N ALA A 212 -28.02 -5.65 -20.53
CA ALA A 212 -28.58 -4.31 -20.60
C ALA A 212 -27.54 -3.32 -21.19
N PRO A 213 -27.78 -2.72 -22.37
CA PRO A 213 -26.96 -1.63 -22.88
C PRO A 213 -27.20 -0.37 -22.05
N GLY A 214 -26.12 0.36 -21.78
CA GLY A 214 -26.00 1.43 -20.80
C GLY A 214 -27.12 2.48 -20.78
N TYR A 215 -27.57 2.79 -19.57
CA TYR A 215 -28.42 3.94 -19.29
C TYR A 215 -27.52 5.17 -19.05
N TYR A 216 -27.16 5.85 -20.13
CA TYR A 216 -26.42 7.11 -20.08
C TYR A 216 -27.33 8.27 -19.66
N PHE A 217 -26.86 9.08 -18.72
CA PHE A 217 -27.42 10.39 -18.41
C PHE A 217 -27.30 11.31 -19.63
N GLY A 218 -28.39 11.44 -20.41
CA GLY A 218 -28.99 12.69 -20.91
C GLY A 218 -28.20 13.77 -21.68
N GLU A 219 -26.87 13.75 -21.77
CA GLU A 219 -26.10 14.62 -22.66
C GLU A 219 -25.33 13.76 -23.65
N GLU A 220 -25.42 14.09 -24.93
CA GLU A 220 -24.60 13.51 -26.00
C GLU A 220 -23.12 13.84 -25.73
N LEU A 221 -22.50 13.12 -24.80
CA LEU A 221 -21.05 12.98 -24.74
C LEU A 221 -20.63 12.40 -26.08
N SER A 222 -19.84 13.17 -26.81
CA SER A 222 -19.34 12.79 -28.14
C SER A 222 -18.78 11.36 -28.10
N SER A 223 -19.09 10.58 -29.13
CA SER A 223 -18.76 9.15 -29.27
C SER A 223 -17.29 8.75 -29.03
N GLU A 224 -16.39 9.73 -28.92
CA GLU A 224 -14.96 9.55 -28.64
C GLU A 224 -14.66 9.38 -27.13
N GLU A 225 -15.52 9.87 -26.23
CA GLU A 225 -15.30 9.82 -24.77
C GLU A 225 -15.95 8.58 -24.10
N GLN A 226 -16.80 7.88 -24.85
CA GLN A 226 -17.57 6.72 -24.38
C GLN A 226 -16.72 5.45 -24.18
N CYS A 227 -15.48 5.41 -24.69
CA CYS A 227 -14.54 4.31 -24.48
C CYS A 227 -13.71 4.44 -23.18
N GLY A 228 -13.86 5.55 -22.43
CA GLY A 228 -13.09 5.85 -21.22
C GLY A 228 -13.88 5.85 -19.91
N ALA A 229 -15.13 6.34 -19.91
CA ALA A 229 -15.80 6.78 -18.68
C ALA A 229 -16.40 5.68 -17.79
N ASP A 230 -16.80 4.52 -18.33
CA ASP A 230 -17.46 3.45 -17.55
C ASP A 230 -16.56 2.25 -17.23
N LYS A 231 -15.24 2.42 -17.32
CA LYS A 231 -14.30 1.37 -16.95
C LYS A 231 -14.23 1.30 -15.43
N VAL A 232 -14.93 0.34 -14.84
CA VAL A 232 -14.79 -0.01 -13.42
C VAL A 232 -13.36 -0.51 -13.19
N HIS A 233 -12.44 0.38 -12.82
CA HIS A 233 -11.00 0.14 -12.73
C HIS A 233 -10.56 -0.64 -11.46
N PHE A 234 -11.45 -1.45 -10.90
CA PHE A 234 -11.34 -2.00 -9.56
C PHE A 234 -10.04 -2.79 -9.27
N SER A 235 -9.50 -3.51 -10.26
CA SER A 235 -8.31 -4.35 -10.07
C SER A 235 -7.01 -3.60 -9.86
N ALA A 236 -6.94 -2.31 -10.21
CA ALA A 236 -5.70 -1.56 -10.05
C ALA A 236 -5.43 -1.15 -8.59
N VAL A 237 -6.44 -1.20 -7.70
CA VAL A 237 -6.32 -0.70 -6.32
C VAL A 237 -5.96 -1.77 -5.31
N SER A 238 -6.27 -3.06 -5.54
CA SER A 238 -5.98 -4.13 -4.54
C SER A 238 -4.53 -4.10 -4.08
N ASP A 239 -3.62 -3.99 -5.04
CA ASP A 239 -2.17 -4.00 -4.79
C ASP A 239 -1.69 -2.69 -4.13
N LYS A 240 -2.53 -1.65 -4.16
CA LYS A 240 -2.26 -0.32 -3.61
C LYS A 240 -2.93 -0.06 -2.27
N LYS A 241 -4.01 -0.76 -1.90
CA LYS A 241 -4.73 -0.60 -0.61
C LYS A 241 -3.81 -0.65 0.60
N TRP A 242 -2.88 -1.60 0.58
CA TRP A 242 -1.87 -1.70 1.62
C TRP A 242 -0.95 -0.47 1.65
N GLN A 243 -0.47 0.00 0.50
CA GLN A 243 0.38 1.20 0.42
C GLN A 243 -0.37 2.42 0.97
N TYR A 244 -1.65 2.58 0.63
CA TYR A 244 -2.51 3.62 1.19
C TYR A 244 -2.65 3.52 2.70
N LEU A 245 -3.06 2.36 3.19
CA LEU A 245 -3.21 2.15 4.63
C LEU A 245 -1.90 2.39 5.35
N ASN A 246 -0.80 1.92 4.79
CA ASN A 246 0.53 2.13 5.34
C ASN A 246 0.89 3.62 5.40
N SER A 247 0.62 4.41 4.36
CA SER A 247 0.82 5.86 4.37
C SER A 247 -0.05 6.56 5.42
N VAL A 248 -1.29 6.09 5.62
CA VAL A 248 -2.19 6.61 6.66
C VAL A 248 -1.71 6.23 8.07
N THR A 249 -1.37 4.95 8.30
CA THR A 249 -0.96 4.46 9.62
C THR A 249 0.44 4.96 10.01
N GLN A 250 1.31 5.23 9.04
CA GLN A 250 2.65 5.80 9.24
C GLN A 250 2.67 7.33 9.06
N ALA A 251 1.51 7.99 9.11
CA ALA A 251 1.45 9.45 9.03
C ALA A 251 2.27 10.06 10.18
N GLU A 252 3.21 10.94 9.82
CA GLU A 252 4.17 11.56 10.71
C GLU A 252 4.42 13.00 10.27
N LEU A 253 4.78 13.89 11.21
CA LEU A 253 5.13 15.27 10.85
C LEU A 253 6.38 15.24 9.97
N THR A 254 6.24 15.73 8.74
CA THR A 254 7.36 15.77 7.79
C THR A 254 8.37 16.84 8.19
N ASN A 255 7.89 17.95 8.78
CA ASN A 255 8.73 19.05 9.26
C ASN A 255 9.32 18.77 10.65
N THR A 256 10.66 18.76 10.74
CA THR A 256 11.39 18.56 12.00
C THR A 256 11.17 19.67 13.03
N ASP A 257 10.91 20.91 12.60
CA ASP A 257 10.61 22.03 13.49
C ASP A 257 9.24 21.94 14.12
N ALA A 258 8.24 21.50 13.35
CA ALA A 258 6.92 21.26 13.90
C ALA A 258 6.97 20.15 14.97
N ARG A 259 7.72 19.07 14.71
CA ARG A 259 7.95 18.01 15.69
C ARG A 259 8.69 18.52 16.94
N ASP A 260 9.76 19.29 16.78
CA ASP A 260 10.48 19.87 17.93
C ASP A 260 9.61 20.88 18.69
N ALA A 261 8.83 21.69 17.99
CA ALA A 261 7.87 22.61 18.60
C ALA A 261 6.79 21.83 19.38
N PHE A 262 6.27 20.73 18.84
CA PHE A 262 5.33 19.88 19.56
C PHE A 262 5.98 19.25 20.81
N ALA A 263 7.19 18.72 20.68
CA ALA A 263 7.93 18.14 21.80
C ALA A 263 8.25 19.17 22.90
N ARG A 264 8.64 20.40 22.52
CA ARG A 264 8.88 21.50 23.45
C ARG A 264 7.60 21.97 24.13
N PHE A 265 6.49 22.04 23.40
CA PHE A 265 5.19 22.35 23.99
C PHE A 265 4.87 21.35 25.11
N MET A 266 4.98 20.06 24.81
CA MET A 266 4.71 18.98 25.77
C MET A 266 5.72 18.95 26.93
N ALA A 267 6.97 19.38 26.71
CA ALA A 267 8.01 19.51 27.74
C ALA A 267 7.92 20.76 28.60
N SER A 268 7.17 21.77 28.15
CA SER A 268 7.03 23.05 28.84
C SER A 268 5.95 23.01 29.93
N GLU A 269 5.81 24.13 30.64
CA GLU A 269 4.71 24.36 31.59
C GLU A 269 3.34 24.25 30.90
N CYS A 270 3.26 24.54 29.59
CA CYS A 270 2.04 24.35 28.79
C CYS A 270 1.63 22.87 28.72
N GLY A 271 2.58 21.97 28.44
CA GLY A 271 2.35 20.53 28.43
C GLY A 271 2.00 19.98 29.80
N GLY A 272 2.61 20.52 30.87
CA GLY A 272 2.23 20.23 32.25
C GLY A 272 0.77 20.60 32.56
N ASN A 273 0.33 21.78 32.13
CA ASN A 273 -1.05 22.22 32.31
C ASN A 273 -2.03 21.39 31.46
N LEU A 274 -1.71 21.13 30.19
CA LEU A 274 -2.53 20.27 29.33
C LEU A 274 -2.69 18.86 29.91
N SER A 275 -1.57 18.22 30.29
CA SER A 275 -1.56 16.88 30.88
C SER A 275 -2.28 16.80 32.23
N SER A 276 -2.37 17.91 32.98
CA SER A 276 -3.13 17.94 34.24
C SER A 276 -4.64 17.83 34.03
N VAL A 277 -5.12 18.24 32.84
CA VAL A 277 -6.53 18.15 32.48
C VAL A 277 -6.84 16.76 31.96
N ILE A 278 -5.96 16.16 31.15
CA ILE A 278 -6.12 14.82 30.56
C ILE A 278 -6.53 13.78 31.61
N ASP A 279 -7.66 13.11 31.38
CA ASP A 279 -8.08 11.98 32.18
C ASP A 279 -7.37 10.72 31.70
N PHE A 280 -6.21 10.44 32.30
CA PHE A 280 -5.44 9.23 32.02
C PHE A 280 -6.25 7.94 32.19
N THR A 281 -7.31 7.93 33.01
CA THR A 281 -8.18 6.75 33.15
C THR A 281 -9.00 6.53 31.89
N LYS A 282 -9.56 7.60 31.31
CA LYS A 282 -10.31 7.53 30.05
C LYS A 282 -9.40 7.26 28.87
N TYR A 283 -8.24 7.91 28.81
CA TYR A 283 -7.24 7.63 27.79
C TYR A 283 -6.75 6.17 27.87
N ALA A 284 -6.46 5.65 29.07
CA ALA A 284 -6.12 4.25 29.27
C ALA A 284 -7.29 3.31 28.92
N LYS A 285 -8.54 3.72 29.16
CA LYS A 285 -9.73 2.97 28.74
C LYS A 285 -9.84 2.92 27.21
N ALA A 286 -9.60 4.02 26.51
CA ALA A 286 -9.54 4.08 25.05
C ALA A 286 -8.40 3.20 24.51
N MET A 287 -7.23 3.23 25.15
CA MET A 287 -6.06 2.42 24.81
C MET A 287 -6.24 0.91 24.97
N ASN A 288 -7.13 0.49 25.87
CA ASN A 288 -7.44 -0.91 26.15
C ASN A 288 -8.85 -1.27 25.67
N PHE A 289 -9.38 -0.49 24.73
CA PHE A 289 -10.73 -0.63 24.22
C PHE A 289 -10.88 -1.96 23.48
N LYS A 290 -11.65 -2.88 24.07
CA LYS A 290 -12.02 -4.18 23.46
C LYS A 290 -13.54 -4.34 23.29
N ASP A 291 -14.34 -3.48 23.93
CA ASP A 291 -15.81 -3.58 24.05
C ASP A 291 -16.52 -2.34 23.45
N ARG A 292 -17.78 -2.04 23.81
CA ARG A 292 -18.67 -1.10 23.10
C ARG A 292 -18.65 0.37 23.54
N ASP A 293 -17.94 0.73 24.61
CA ASP A 293 -18.05 2.10 25.16
C ASP A 293 -16.72 2.88 25.08
N LEU A 294 -16.44 3.41 23.89
CA LEU A 294 -15.33 4.31 23.66
C LEU A 294 -15.64 5.64 24.39
N PRO A 295 -14.75 6.15 25.25
CA PRO A 295 -15.04 7.37 26.01
C PRO A 295 -15.26 8.56 25.05
N ASP A 296 -16.21 9.44 25.36
CA ASP A 296 -16.50 10.62 24.53
C ASP A 296 -15.37 11.67 24.49
N SER A 297 -14.39 11.55 25.39
CA SER A 297 -13.28 12.46 25.57
C SER A 297 -12.15 11.75 26.32
N ALA A 298 -10.91 11.97 25.89
CA ALA A 298 -9.69 11.62 26.62
C ALA A 298 -9.27 12.77 27.55
N ILE A 299 -9.58 14.02 27.19
CA ILE A 299 -9.13 15.20 27.92
C ILE A 299 -9.91 15.39 29.20
N PHE A 300 -11.24 15.22 29.22
CA PHE A 300 -12.01 15.66 30.38
C PHE A 300 -12.57 14.55 31.26
N ARG A 301 -12.72 14.86 32.56
CA ARG A 301 -13.23 13.93 33.58
C ARG A 301 -14.75 13.80 33.62
N GLY A 302 -15.51 14.76 33.06
CA GLY A 302 -16.97 14.75 33.09
C GLY A 302 -17.57 13.58 32.28
N ASN A 303 -18.64 12.95 32.76
CA ASN A 303 -19.46 12.06 31.93
C ASN A 303 -20.42 12.92 31.12
N PHE A 304 -20.18 13.05 29.82
CA PHE A 304 -20.99 13.87 28.92
C PHE A 304 -22.25 13.12 28.48
N ASN A 305 -23.24 13.04 29.37
CA ASN A 305 -24.57 12.54 29.00
C ASN A 305 -25.48 13.62 28.39
N SER A 306 -25.03 14.89 28.29
CA SER A 306 -25.81 16.00 27.73
C SER A 306 -25.22 16.54 26.42
N PRO A 307 -26.05 16.83 25.40
CA PRO A 307 -25.59 17.31 24.11
C PRO A 307 -25.02 18.73 24.19
N PHE A 308 -23.81 18.90 23.63
CA PHE A 308 -23.05 20.13 23.31
C PHE A 308 -22.77 21.16 24.43
N SER A 309 -23.75 21.60 25.22
CA SER A 309 -23.58 22.78 26.10
C SER A 309 -22.66 22.57 27.30
N SER A 310 -22.47 21.32 27.75
CA SER A 310 -21.55 21.02 28.86
C SER A 310 -20.10 20.93 28.40
N VAL A 311 -19.86 20.52 27.16
CA VAL A 311 -18.50 20.27 26.64
C VAL A 311 -17.78 21.59 26.37
N GLU A 312 -18.49 22.57 25.80
CA GLU A 312 -17.96 23.93 25.58
C GLU A 312 -17.44 24.57 26.86
N SER A 313 -18.11 24.32 28.00
CA SER A 313 -17.69 24.88 29.29
C SER A 313 -16.34 24.33 29.78
N GLU A 314 -16.03 23.08 29.45
CA GLU A 314 -14.79 22.42 29.85
C GLU A 314 -13.62 22.81 28.92
N TYR A 315 -13.85 22.92 27.60
CA TYR A 315 -12.86 23.51 26.67
C TYR A 315 -12.58 24.97 27.00
N ALA A 316 -13.61 25.75 27.34
CA ALA A 316 -13.43 27.12 27.79
C ALA A 316 -12.60 27.20 29.07
N GLN A 317 -12.78 26.27 30.02
CA GLN A 317 -11.95 26.19 31.21
C GLN A 317 -10.50 25.83 30.88
N LEU A 318 -10.26 24.85 30.00
CA LEU A 318 -8.91 24.50 29.54
C LEU A 318 -8.24 25.69 28.85
N ARG A 319 -8.95 26.40 27.98
CA ARG A 319 -8.48 27.64 27.33
C ARG A 319 -8.09 28.69 28.38
N LEU A 320 -8.93 28.91 29.40
CA LEU A 320 -8.62 29.85 30.48
C LEU A 320 -7.40 29.43 31.30
N GLU A 321 -7.22 28.14 31.60
CA GLU A 321 -6.03 27.67 32.33
C GLU A 321 -4.75 27.76 31.49
N LEU A 322 -4.83 27.44 30.19
CA LEU A 322 -3.71 27.59 29.28
C LEU A 322 -3.37 29.06 29.01
N GLY A 323 -4.38 29.93 28.85
CA GLY A 323 -4.20 31.36 28.59
C GLY A 323 -3.57 32.14 29.75
N LYS A 324 -3.66 31.62 30.99
CA LYS A 324 -2.97 32.21 32.16
C LYS A 324 -1.45 32.03 32.10
N GLN A 325 -0.97 31.01 31.39
CA GLN A 325 0.44 30.69 31.33
C GLN A 325 1.06 31.20 30.03
N GLN A 326 2.21 31.87 30.14
CA GLN A 326 3.00 32.33 29.01
C GLN A 326 4.37 31.67 29.05
N VAL A 327 4.83 31.21 27.90
CA VAL A 327 6.17 30.63 27.73
C VAL A 327 6.94 31.42 26.68
N PRO A 328 8.28 31.45 26.74
CA PRO A 328 9.08 32.01 25.67
C PRO A 328 8.75 31.32 24.34
N THR A 329 8.44 32.11 23.30
CA THR A 329 8.08 31.58 21.98
C THR A 329 9.25 30.73 21.44
N PRO A 330 9.07 29.42 21.23
CA PRO A 330 10.18 28.56 20.83
C PRO A 330 10.73 28.95 19.46
N LEU A 331 12.06 28.92 19.32
CA LEU A 331 12.73 29.31 18.09
C LEU A 331 12.26 28.45 16.89
N THR A 332 11.95 27.18 17.13
CA THR A 332 11.44 26.26 16.10
C THR A 332 10.04 26.64 15.63
N LEU A 333 9.15 27.09 16.53
CA LEU A 333 7.87 27.65 16.13
C LEU A 333 8.04 28.96 15.32
N LYS A 334 8.97 29.85 15.73
CA LYS A 334 9.26 31.06 14.96
C LYS A 334 9.75 30.73 13.55
N ARG A 335 10.71 29.80 13.44
CA ARG A 335 11.25 29.35 12.16
C ARG A 335 10.17 28.75 11.27
N LEU A 336 9.29 27.92 11.83
CA LEU A 336 8.17 27.31 11.10
C LEU A 336 7.25 28.37 10.47
N LEU A 337 6.91 29.40 11.24
CA LEU A 337 6.08 30.50 10.77
C LEU A 337 6.81 31.39 9.76
N GLU A 338 8.10 31.68 9.96
CA GLU A 338 8.93 32.46 9.03
C GLU A 338 9.11 31.75 7.68
N GLU A 339 9.38 30.44 7.68
CA GLU A 339 9.47 29.62 6.47
C GLU A 339 8.16 29.64 5.70
N SER A 340 7.03 29.55 6.41
CA SER A 340 5.70 29.61 5.79
C SER A 340 5.42 30.98 5.15
N ILE A 341 5.87 32.08 5.76
CA ILE A 341 5.79 33.43 5.17
C ILE A 341 6.62 33.51 3.89
N GLN A 342 7.84 32.96 3.90
CA GLN A 342 8.72 32.97 2.73
C GLN A 342 8.13 32.16 1.57
N GLN A 343 7.56 30.98 1.86
CA GLN A 343 6.89 30.15 0.86
C GLN A 343 5.62 30.80 0.29
N THR A 344 4.90 31.58 1.08
CA THR A 344 3.71 32.30 0.61
C THR A 344 4.07 33.37 -0.44
N GLN A 345 5.29 33.90 -0.40
CA GLN A 345 5.78 34.86 -1.39
C GLN A 345 6.23 34.20 -2.70
N SER A 346 6.57 32.91 -2.70
CA SER A 346 6.76 32.15 -3.93
C SER A 346 5.40 31.72 -4.47
N SER A 347 5.10 32.09 -5.73
CA SER A 347 3.85 31.69 -6.39
C SER A 347 3.67 30.17 -6.52
N GLU A 348 4.77 29.42 -6.38
CA GLU A 348 4.84 27.97 -6.56
C GLU A 348 4.93 27.28 -5.19
N GLY A 349 3.81 26.71 -4.73
CA GLY A 349 3.76 25.85 -3.54
C GLY A 349 2.57 26.09 -2.61
N SER A 350 2.11 25.02 -1.97
CA SER A 350 1.29 25.07 -0.76
C SER A 350 2.19 25.43 0.43
N SER A 351 1.92 26.55 1.11
CA SER A 351 2.52 26.87 2.39
C SER A 351 1.49 26.65 3.50
N PHE A 352 1.95 26.39 4.73
CA PHE A 352 1.07 26.28 5.89
C PHE A 352 0.18 27.52 6.04
N LEU A 353 0.74 28.72 5.85
CA LEU A 353 -0.03 29.95 5.96
C LEU A 353 -1.03 30.13 4.82
N ARG A 354 -0.65 29.78 3.59
CA ARG A 354 -1.55 29.84 2.43
C ARG A 354 -2.72 28.86 2.54
N SER A 355 -2.53 27.75 3.26
CA SER A 355 -3.61 26.79 3.54
C SER A 355 -4.61 27.25 4.60
N VAL A 356 -4.17 28.20 5.43
CA VAL A 356 -5.00 28.86 6.44
C VAL A 356 -5.65 30.12 5.84
N GLU A 357 -5.02 30.71 4.83
CA GLU A 357 -5.50 31.87 4.07
C GLU A 357 -6.69 31.50 3.17
N TRP A 358 -7.75 32.28 3.27
CA TRP A 358 -9.11 31.96 2.83
C TRP A 358 -9.36 31.95 1.31
N ASP A 359 -10.47 31.28 0.99
CA ASP A 359 -11.16 31.02 -0.28
C ASP A 359 -11.35 32.26 -1.19
N PRO A 360 -10.86 32.25 -2.44
CA PRO A 360 -11.04 33.33 -3.39
C PRO A 360 -12.47 33.46 -3.97
N THR A 361 -13.40 32.53 -3.72
CA THR A 361 -14.69 32.46 -4.44
C THR A 361 -15.77 33.43 -3.96
N THR A 362 -15.67 33.92 -2.75
CA THR A 362 -16.52 35.00 -2.19
C THR A 362 -16.13 36.38 -2.70
N ALA A 363 -14.99 36.53 -3.38
CA ALA A 363 -14.65 37.73 -4.16
C ALA A 363 -15.48 37.83 -5.47
N SER A 364 -16.74 37.41 -5.43
CA SER A 364 -17.64 37.49 -6.58
C SER A 364 -17.97 38.95 -6.89
N THR A 365 -17.37 39.45 -7.96
CA THR A 365 -17.85 40.52 -8.86
C THR A 365 -17.97 41.96 -8.36
N GLY A 366 -17.73 42.25 -7.08
CA GLY A 366 -17.61 43.62 -6.59
C GLY A 366 -16.22 44.19 -6.89
N SER A 367 -16.09 45.06 -7.88
CA SER A 367 -14.84 45.71 -8.35
C SER A 367 -14.15 46.66 -7.34
N GLY A 368 -14.14 46.32 -6.05
CA GLY A 368 -13.63 47.17 -4.96
C GLY A 368 -12.85 46.43 -3.87
N LEU A 369 -12.58 45.12 -4.01
CA LEU A 369 -11.95 44.29 -2.97
C LEU A 369 -10.54 43.78 -3.27
N ASP A 370 -9.87 44.33 -4.29
CA ASP A 370 -8.43 44.06 -4.59
C ASP A 370 -7.45 44.54 -3.49
N GLN A 371 -7.95 45.06 -2.35
CA GLN A 371 -7.09 45.64 -1.29
C GLN A 371 -7.27 45.03 0.11
N CYS A 372 -8.15 44.04 0.33
CA CYS A 372 -8.37 43.50 1.68
C CYS A 372 -7.83 42.08 1.94
N GLY A 373 -7.48 41.30 0.91
CA GLY A 373 -7.18 39.87 1.10
C GLY A 373 -5.78 39.52 1.63
N GLN A 374 -4.73 40.27 1.26
CA GLN A 374 -3.34 39.82 1.50
C GLN A 374 -2.66 40.36 2.78
N THR A 375 -3.36 41.15 3.62
CA THR A 375 -2.68 41.90 4.69
C THR A 375 -3.01 41.50 6.12
N GLN A 376 -4.14 40.87 6.42
CA GLN A 376 -4.55 40.65 7.82
C GLN A 376 -3.95 39.37 8.43
N ASP A 377 -3.92 38.25 7.71
CA ASP A 377 -3.40 36.99 8.28
C ASP A 377 -1.88 36.98 8.39
N ALA A 378 -1.20 37.58 7.41
CA ALA A 378 0.23 37.87 7.51
C ALA A 378 0.54 38.80 8.70
N GLN A 379 -0.37 39.71 9.07
CA GLN A 379 -0.21 40.55 10.26
C GLN A 379 -0.42 39.77 11.55
N VAL A 380 -1.34 38.82 11.59
CA VAL A 380 -1.53 37.90 12.73
C VAL A 380 -0.26 37.12 13.00
N VAL A 381 0.29 36.46 11.99
CA VAL A 381 1.51 35.66 12.13
C VAL A 381 2.70 36.55 12.49
N LYS A 382 2.82 37.73 11.86
CA LYS A 382 3.83 38.73 12.24
C LYS A 382 3.67 39.20 13.68
N SER A 383 2.44 39.32 14.19
CA SER A 383 2.17 39.69 15.58
C SER A 383 2.64 38.60 16.55
N VAL A 384 2.40 37.33 16.23
CA VAL A 384 2.90 36.18 17.01
C VAL A 384 4.43 36.11 16.96
N LEU A 385 5.03 36.27 15.78
CA LEU A 385 6.48 36.30 15.59
C LEU A 385 7.17 37.43 16.34
N SER A 386 6.52 38.60 16.40
CA SER A 386 7.04 39.79 17.08
C SER A 386 7.04 39.69 18.61
N ARG A 387 6.34 38.71 19.19
CA ARG A 387 6.28 38.51 20.63
C ARG A 387 7.36 37.55 21.11
N ASP A 388 7.98 37.91 22.23
CA ASP A 388 8.96 37.05 22.92
C ASP A 388 8.26 35.97 23.76
N LEU A 389 7.01 36.20 24.14
CA LEU A 389 6.18 35.30 24.92
C LEU A 389 4.92 34.92 24.12
N ILE A 390 4.57 33.64 24.17
CA ILE A 390 3.33 33.09 23.60
C ILE A 390 2.51 32.47 24.74
N THR A 391 1.18 32.68 24.73
CA THR A 391 0.28 32.01 25.67
C THR A 391 0.14 30.54 25.29
N CYS A 392 -0.06 29.66 26.27
CA CYS A 392 -0.09 28.21 26.00
C CYS A 392 -1.27 27.78 25.11
N ASP A 393 -2.40 28.48 25.17
CA ASP A 393 -3.56 28.25 24.30
C ASP A 393 -3.24 28.59 22.83
N ALA A 394 -2.64 29.75 22.58
CA ALA A 394 -2.18 30.17 21.27
C ALA A 394 -1.14 29.20 20.69
N TYR A 395 -0.20 28.75 21.53
CA TYR A 395 0.82 27.79 21.11
C TYR A 395 0.20 26.44 20.74
N LEU A 396 -0.70 25.90 21.58
CA LEU A 396 -1.41 24.66 21.27
C LEU A 396 -2.21 24.80 19.97
N TYR A 397 -2.97 25.88 19.81
CA TYR A 397 -3.78 26.12 18.62
C TYR A 397 -2.95 26.11 17.33
N MET A 398 -1.82 26.83 17.32
CA MET A 398 -0.94 26.87 16.16
C MET A 398 -0.35 25.50 15.83
N LEU A 399 -0.03 24.68 16.85
CA LEU A 399 0.39 23.30 16.63
C LEU A 399 -0.75 22.48 16.03
N LEU A 400 -1.97 22.55 16.57
CA LEU A 400 -3.13 21.79 16.07
C LEU A 400 -3.47 22.15 14.62
N LEU A 401 -3.41 23.43 14.25
CA LEU A 401 -3.53 23.86 12.86
C LEU A 401 -2.45 23.25 11.97
N TYR A 402 -1.22 23.18 12.46
CA TYR A 402 -0.11 22.58 11.71
C TYR A 402 -0.29 21.07 11.50
N PHE A 403 -0.75 20.34 12.53
CA PHE A 403 -1.12 18.93 12.39
C PHE A 403 -2.21 18.73 11.33
N ARG A 404 -3.23 19.60 11.34
CA ARG A 404 -4.31 19.59 10.33
C ARG A 404 -3.77 19.84 8.91
N TYR A 405 -2.84 20.78 8.76
CA TYR A 405 -2.19 21.05 7.48
C TYR A 405 -1.37 19.86 6.98
N GLU A 406 -0.51 19.30 7.83
CA GLU A 406 0.31 18.12 7.48
C GLU A 406 -0.55 16.90 7.13
N ALA A 407 -1.64 16.66 7.85
CA ALA A 407 -2.56 15.57 7.52
C ALA A 407 -3.16 15.74 6.11
N ALA A 408 -3.49 16.97 5.71
CA ALA A 408 -4.01 17.23 4.38
C ALA A 408 -2.93 17.16 3.29
N LEU A 409 -1.68 17.55 3.60
CA LEU A 409 -0.54 17.30 2.71
C LEU A 409 -0.31 15.81 2.50
N ILE A 410 -0.29 15.02 3.58
CA ILE A 410 -0.14 13.56 3.52
C ILE A 410 -1.28 12.94 2.73
N PHE A 411 -2.52 13.40 2.93
CA PHE A 411 -3.66 13.03 2.08
C PHE A 411 -3.33 13.31 0.62
N SER A 412 -3.09 14.56 0.22
CA SER A 412 -2.80 14.92 -1.17
C SER A 412 -1.65 14.10 -1.78
N GLN A 413 -0.53 13.96 -1.07
CA GLN A 413 0.63 13.19 -1.52
C GLN A 413 0.29 11.71 -1.69
N THR A 414 -0.46 11.13 -0.76
CA THR A 414 -0.87 9.73 -0.80
C THR A 414 -1.71 9.45 -2.04
N PHE A 415 -2.69 10.32 -2.33
CA PHE A 415 -3.56 10.17 -3.49
C PHE A 415 -2.83 10.40 -4.82
N GLN A 416 -1.94 11.40 -4.90
CA GLN A 416 -1.17 11.69 -6.11
C GLN A 416 -0.09 10.66 -6.44
N SER A 417 0.63 10.17 -5.42
CA SER A 417 1.78 9.28 -5.63
C SER A 417 1.39 7.85 -5.93
N SER A 418 0.21 7.43 -5.46
CA SER A 418 -0.15 6.01 -5.44
C SER A 418 -1.27 5.68 -6.44
N GLY A 419 -2.05 6.67 -6.88
CA GLY A 419 -3.12 6.48 -7.85
C GLY A 419 -2.58 6.16 -9.25
N PRO A 420 -3.20 5.22 -9.99
CA PRO A 420 -2.89 5.08 -11.42
C PRO A 420 -3.17 6.39 -12.16
N SER A 421 -2.43 6.66 -13.24
CA SER A 421 -2.65 7.87 -14.04
C SER A 421 -4.09 7.94 -14.55
N GLY A 422 -4.74 9.09 -14.34
CA GLY A 422 -6.15 9.31 -14.71
C GLY A 422 -7.16 8.99 -13.61
N TRP A 423 -6.70 8.52 -12.45
CA TRP A 423 -7.59 8.32 -11.31
C TRP A 423 -7.83 9.60 -10.54
N PHE A 424 -9.09 9.84 -10.23
CA PHE A 424 -9.46 10.92 -9.35
C PHE A 424 -9.36 10.48 -7.88
N PRO A 425 -9.10 11.42 -6.95
CA PRO A 425 -9.04 11.08 -5.54
C PRO A 425 -10.32 10.41 -4.99
N HIS A 426 -11.49 10.67 -5.58
CA HIS A 426 -12.77 10.11 -5.12
C HIS A 426 -12.85 8.62 -5.40
N ASP A 427 -12.46 8.19 -6.61
CA ASP A 427 -12.45 6.78 -6.97
C ASP A 427 -11.55 6.00 -6.02
N LEU A 428 -10.42 6.60 -5.68
CA LEU A 428 -9.45 5.98 -4.81
C LEU A 428 -9.92 5.91 -3.36
N THR A 429 -10.56 6.98 -2.87
CA THR A 429 -11.15 7.04 -1.52
C THR A 429 -12.28 6.03 -1.41
N TYR A 430 -13.16 5.98 -2.40
CA TYR A 430 -14.25 5.02 -2.46
C TYR A 430 -13.74 3.58 -2.45
N ASN A 431 -12.73 3.26 -3.25
CA ASN A 431 -12.12 1.93 -3.27
C ASN A 431 -11.40 1.58 -1.96
N MET A 432 -10.80 2.57 -1.30
CA MET A 432 -10.17 2.40 0.02
C MET A 432 -11.22 2.12 1.11
N LEU A 433 -12.35 2.82 1.09
CA LEU A 433 -13.43 2.65 2.07
C LEU A 433 -14.45 1.56 1.67
N TYR A 434 -14.20 0.85 0.57
CA TYR A 434 -15.14 -0.16 0.08
C TYR A 434 -15.39 -1.24 1.12
N GLY A 435 -16.67 -1.38 1.50
CA GLY A 435 -17.14 -2.35 2.48
C GLY A 435 -16.96 -1.91 3.93
N TRP A 436 -16.45 -0.71 4.20
CA TRP A 436 -16.38 -0.15 5.55
C TRP A 436 -17.77 0.34 5.99
N ASP A 437 -18.24 -0.10 7.15
CA ASP A 437 -19.47 0.33 7.82
C ASP A 437 -19.15 1.62 8.56
N ILE A 438 -19.11 2.71 7.81
CA ILE A 438 -18.95 4.04 8.35
C ILE A 438 -20.36 4.56 8.64
N PRO A 439 -20.70 4.84 9.91
CA PRO A 439 -22.03 5.32 10.25
C PRO A 439 -22.32 6.59 9.45
N TYR A 440 -23.43 6.59 8.72
CA TYR A 440 -23.94 7.79 8.07
C TYR A 440 -24.95 8.42 9.02
N ASP A 441 -24.67 9.64 9.49
CA ASP A 441 -25.71 10.42 10.14
C ASP A 441 -26.73 10.80 9.08
N GLU A 442 -27.91 10.18 9.14
CA GLU A 442 -29.06 10.71 8.41
C GLU A 442 -29.19 12.18 8.81
N PRO A 443 -29.12 13.12 7.84
CA PRO A 443 -29.24 14.53 8.16
C PRO A 443 -30.52 14.71 8.94
N THR A 444 -30.39 15.13 10.20
CA THR A 444 -31.53 15.37 11.07
C THR A 444 -32.55 16.20 10.30
N SER A 445 -33.82 15.81 10.40
CA SER A 445 -34.94 16.05 9.47
C SER A 445 -35.29 17.51 9.07
N ASN A 446 -34.44 18.49 9.36
CA ASN A 446 -34.68 19.91 9.18
C ASN A 446 -33.74 20.59 8.17
N GLY A 447 -32.72 19.90 7.64
CA GLY A 447 -31.92 20.39 6.50
C GLY A 447 -32.58 20.03 5.16
N PRO A 448 -32.49 20.88 4.11
CA PRO A 448 -32.90 20.47 2.77
C PRO A 448 -32.05 19.27 2.36
N ALA A 449 -32.66 18.08 2.36
CA ALA A 449 -32.02 16.86 1.93
C ALA A 449 -31.53 17.07 0.49
N LEU A 450 -30.21 17.22 0.33
CA LEU A 450 -29.61 17.05 -0.98
C LEU A 450 -30.03 15.64 -1.45
N PRO A 451 -30.67 15.52 -2.62
CA PRO A 451 -31.18 14.24 -3.09
C PRO A 451 -30.00 13.36 -3.52
N CYS A 452 -29.32 12.75 -2.55
CA CYS A 452 -28.52 11.57 -2.80
C CYS A 452 -29.49 10.40 -3.00
N PRO A 453 -29.34 9.59 -4.06
CA PRO A 453 -30.21 8.44 -4.31
C PRO A 453 -30.14 7.48 -3.12
N ALA A 454 -31.23 6.79 -2.83
CA ALA A 454 -31.51 5.98 -1.64
C ALA A 454 -30.62 4.72 -1.44
N GLY A 455 -29.30 4.86 -1.53
CA GLY A 455 -28.32 3.98 -0.91
C GLY A 455 -27.72 4.70 0.29
N ASN A 456 -27.60 4.02 1.43
CA ASN A 456 -27.06 4.53 2.70
C ASN A 456 -25.54 4.84 2.64
N GLY A 457 -25.07 5.47 1.57
CA GLY A 457 -23.66 5.78 1.33
C GLY A 457 -23.29 7.18 1.82
N MET A 458 -22.13 7.27 2.44
CA MET A 458 -21.48 8.54 2.77
C MET A 458 -21.23 9.37 1.50
N SER A 459 -21.50 10.67 1.54
CA SER A 459 -21.18 11.57 0.42
C SER A 459 -19.69 11.53 0.09
N ILE A 460 -19.31 11.75 -1.17
CA ILE A 460 -17.88 11.75 -1.60
C ILE A 460 -17.05 12.71 -0.74
N GLN A 461 -17.57 13.90 -0.45
CA GLN A 461 -16.90 14.87 0.40
C GLN A 461 -16.70 14.35 1.83
N SER A 462 -17.72 13.72 2.40
CA SER A 462 -17.62 13.11 3.73
C SER A 462 -16.60 11.95 3.76
N GLN A 463 -16.47 11.19 2.67
CA GLN A 463 -15.45 10.14 2.55
C GLN A 463 -14.02 10.73 2.57
N TYR A 464 -13.80 11.86 1.89
CA TYR A 464 -12.52 12.58 1.96
C TYR A 464 -12.22 13.07 3.36
N GLN A 465 -13.19 13.72 4.02
CA GLN A 465 -13.02 14.18 5.40
C GLN A 465 -12.71 13.03 6.34
N PHE A 466 -13.37 11.89 6.15
CA PHE A 466 -13.12 10.69 6.94
C PHE A 466 -11.68 10.20 6.80
N VAL A 467 -11.16 10.04 5.58
CA VAL A 467 -9.77 9.60 5.37
C VAL A 467 -8.77 10.63 5.89
N TYR A 468 -9.03 11.92 5.70
CA TYR A 468 -8.22 12.99 6.28
C TYR A 468 -8.19 12.96 7.81
N ASN A 469 -9.33 12.82 8.46
CA ASN A 469 -9.42 12.73 9.91
C ASN A 469 -8.77 11.45 10.44
N LEU A 470 -8.85 10.35 9.67
CA LEU A 470 -8.13 9.11 9.97
C LEU A 470 -6.60 9.33 9.93
N ILE A 471 -6.09 10.03 8.91
CA ILE A 471 -4.68 10.43 8.82
C ILE A 471 -4.31 11.31 10.01
N LEU A 472 -5.14 12.30 10.34
CA LEU A 472 -4.91 13.21 11.45
C LEU A 472 -4.86 12.47 12.81
N ALA A 473 -5.75 11.51 13.03
CA ALA A 473 -5.75 10.67 14.24
C ALA A 473 -4.47 9.82 14.35
N HIS A 474 -4.03 9.21 13.25
CA HIS A 474 -2.76 8.47 13.21
C HIS A 474 -1.55 9.39 13.40
N LEU A 475 -1.56 10.58 12.79
CA LEU A 475 -0.51 11.58 12.92
C LEU A 475 -0.33 12.01 14.38
N PHE A 476 -1.42 12.34 15.09
CA PHE A 476 -1.37 12.66 16.52
C PHE A 476 -0.85 11.50 17.36
N ARG A 477 -1.39 10.28 17.13
CA ARG A 477 -0.95 9.08 17.84
C ARG A 477 0.55 8.82 17.66
N ASN A 478 1.05 8.89 16.44
CA ASN A 478 2.43 8.58 16.11
C ASN A 478 3.40 9.61 16.71
N GLU A 479 3.07 10.89 16.66
CA GLU A 479 3.90 11.93 17.27
C GLU A 479 3.87 11.84 18.80
N LEU A 480 2.74 11.52 19.42
CA LEU A 480 2.66 11.29 20.87
C LEU A 480 3.48 10.08 21.32
N ASN A 481 3.47 8.98 20.56
CA ASN A 481 4.29 7.79 20.86
C ASN A 481 5.79 8.05 20.72
N ARG A 482 6.19 9.06 19.94
CA ARG A 482 7.57 9.48 19.76
C ARG A 482 8.06 10.45 20.81
N LEU A 483 7.14 11.12 21.51
CA LEU A 483 7.53 11.97 22.62
C LEU A 483 8.26 11.10 23.65
N PRO A 484 9.48 11.47 24.06
CA PRO A 484 10.13 10.80 25.19
C PRO A 484 9.17 10.90 26.37
N GLU A 485 8.87 9.81 27.11
CA GLU A 485 7.88 9.79 28.21
C GLU A 485 7.94 11.09 29.04
N LEU A 486 7.05 12.02 28.68
CA LEU A 486 7.06 13.33 29.28
C LEU A 486 6.31 13.19 30.59
N VAL A 487 7.03 13.41 31.69
CA VAL A 487 6.52 13.54 33.05
C VAL A 487 6.27 12.21 33.78
N THR A 488 7.35 11.53 34.17
CA THR A 488 7.44 11.03 35.56
C THR A 488 8.90 11.05 36.05
N VAL A 489 9.19 12.02 36.92
CA VAL A 489 10.48 12.19 37.60
C VAL A 489 10.69 11.03 38.59
N GLY A 490 11.27 9.92 38.13
CA GLY A 490 11.63 8.77 38.98
C GLY A 490 12.73 7.93 38.33
N LYS A 491 13.87 7.79 39.02
CA LYS A 491 15.15 7.23 38.49
C LYS A 491 15.12 5.77 38.02
N ASP A 492 14.05 5.00 38.27
CA ASP A 492 13.95 3.59 37.84
C ASP A 492 13.35 3.40 36.44
N LYS A 493 13.06 4.50 35.71
CA LYS A 493 12.28 4.47 34.46
C LYS A 493 13.07 4.44 33.16
N THR A 494 14.40 4.61 33.20
CA THR A 494 15.23 4.45 31.99
C THR A 494 15.07 3.06 31.38
N GLN A 495 14.86 2.04 32.22
CA GLN A 495 14.61 0.68 31.76
C GLN A 495 13.23 0.55 31.08
N ALA A 496 12.18 1.17 31.63
CA ALA A 496 10.84 1.12 31.04
C ALA A 496 10.79 1.80 29.66
N ILE A 497 11.44 2.95 29.50
CA ILE A 497 11.56 3.64 28.21
C ILE A 497 12.39 2.81 27.22
N MET A 498 13.48 2.18 27.68
CA MET A 498 14.25 1.27 26.83
C MET A 498 13.43 0.04 26.43
N ASP A 499 12.62 -0.51 27.33
CA ASP A 499 11.78 -1.67 27.06
C ASP A 499 10.65 -1.31 26.07
N ASP A 500 10.00 -0.14 26.21
CA ASP A 500 8.94 0.34 25.30
C ASP A 500 9.47 0.71 23.92
N SER A 501 10.60 1.41 23.85
CA SER A 501 11.24 1.68 22.56
C SER A 501 11.70 0.40 21.88
N GLN A 502 12.21 -0.60 22.61
CA GLN A 502 12.52 -1.92 22.07
C GLN A 502 11.28 -2.66 21.57
N LEU A 503 10.16 -2.57 22.29
CA LEU A 503 8.90 -3.19 21.93
C LEU A 503 8.26 -2.55 20.70
N TYR A 504 8.29 -1.22 20.61
CA TYR A 504 7.89 -0.46 19.44
C TYR A 504 8.77 -0.81 18.22
N ASN A 505 10.09 -0.82 18.39
CA ASN A 505 11.04 -1.23 17.35
C ASN A 505 10.84 -2.69 16.92
N ALA A 506 10.50 -3.60 17.85
CA ALA A 506 10.19 -4.98 17.53
C ALA A 506 8.89 -5.10 16.72
N THR A 507 7.88 -4.28 17.06
CA THR A 507 6.60 -4.23 16.35
C THR A 507 6.80 -3.71 14.93
N ILE A 508 7.49 -2.58 14.75
CA ILE A 508 7.88 -2.05 13.41
C ILE A 508 8.72 -3.07 12.64
N GLY A 509 9.69 -3.71 13.30
CA GLY A 509 10.52 -4.72 12.67
C GLY A 509 9.72 -5.93 12.16
N SER A 510 8.62 -6.27 12.84
CA SER A 510 7.72 -7.35 12.42
C SER A 510 6.84 -6.95 11.23
N THR A 511 6.30 -5.73 11.22
CA THR A 511 5.47 -5.21 10.13
C THR A 511 6.30 -5.02 8.87
N SER A 512 7.53 -4.52 8.98
CA SER A 512 8.48 -4.41 7.87
C SER A 512 8.78 -5.77 7.21
N LYS A 513 8.98 -6.83 8.02
CA LYS A 513 9.17 -8.19 7.48
C LYS A 513 7.92 -8.76 6.83
N ALA A 514 6.74 -8.50 7.41
CA ALA A 514 5.47 -8.92 6.81
C ALA A 514 5.25 -8.20 5.46
N ALA A 515 5.56 -6.90 5.41
CA ALA A 515 5.51 -6.10 4.19
C ALA A 515 6.48 -6.60 3.11
N GLU A 516 7.68 -7.07 3.49
CA GLU A 516 8.60 -7.72 2.57
C GLU A 516 7.97 -8.98 1.96
N VAL A 517 7.45 -9.89 2.80
CA VAL A 517 6.78 -11.13 2.34
C VAL A 517 5.57 -10.82 1.44
N TYR A 518 4.82 -9.77 1.76
CA TYR A 518 3.70 -9.32 0.94
C TYR A 518 4.14 -8.75 -0.40
N THR A 519 5.22 -7.96 -0.42
CA THR A 519 5.82 -7.48 -1.66
C THR A 519 6.23 -8.64 -2.55
N TRP A 520 6.85 -9.69 -1.99
CA TRP A 520 7.15 -10.94 -2.72
C TRP A 520 5.89 -11.65 -3.23
N SER A 521 4.83 -11.66 -2.44
CA SER A 521 3.56 -12.29 -2.84
C SER A 521 2.90 -11.56 -4.01
N LEU A 522 3.00 -10.23 -4.07
CA LEU A 522 2.57 -9.41 -5.20
C LEU A 522 3.43 -9.62 -6.46
N MET A 523 4.61 -10.25 -6.34
CA MET A 523 5.41 -10.67 -7.51
C MET A 523 4.93 -11.99 -8.12
N ILE A 524 4.00 -12.73 -7.52
CA ILE A 524 3.54 -14.02 -8.07
C ILE A 524 2.86 -13.85 -9.45
N PRO A 525 1.99 -12.84 -9.70
CA PRO A 525 1.48 -12.57 -11.05
C PRO A 525 2.59 -12.31 -12.08
N TYR A 526 3.69 -11.66 -11.66
CA TYR A 526 4.87 -11.49 -12.52
C TYR A 526 5.54 -12.83 -12.84
N VAL A 527 5.70 -13.72 -11.85
CA VAL A 527 6.22 -15.08 -12.06
C VAL A 527 5.30 -15.88 -12.99
N GLN A 528 3.97 -15.76 -12.83
CA GLN A 528 3.00 -16.36 -13.75
C GLN A 528 3.23 -15.89 -15.18
N GLY A 529 3.41 -14.57 -15.38
CA GLY A 529 3.73 -13.97 -16.66
C GLY A 529 4.98 -14.58 -17.28
N ILE A 530 6.08 -14.67 -16.53
CA ILE A 530 7.33 -15.30 -16.99
C ILE A 530 7.11 -16.77 -17.38
N LEU A 531 6.34 -17.53 -16.60
CA LEU A 531 6.05 -18.93 -16.92
C LEU A 531 5.23 -19.04 -18.21
N LEU A 532 4.24 -18.18 -18.42
CA LEU A 532 3.46 -18.12 -19.66
C LEU A 532 4.35 -17.72 -20.85
N TYR A 533 5.24 -16.74 -20.67
CA TYR A 533 6.25 -16.37 -21.66
C TYR A 533 7.11 -17.57 -22.09
N LEU A 534 7.69 -18.28 -21.12
CA LEU A 534 8.55 -19.45 -21.37
C LEU A 534 7.77 -20.61 -22.00
N LEU A 535 6.54 -20.87 -21.56
CA LEU A 535 5.71 -21.95 -22.10
C LEU A 535 5.29 -21.67 -23.55
N SER A 536 4.93 -20.43 -23.88
CA SER A 536 4.59 -20.00 -25.24
C SER A 536 5.80 -20.13 -26.17
N MET A 537 6.97 -19.64 -25.73
CA MET A 537 8.23 -19.79 -26.46
C MET A 537 8.63 -21.27 -26.64
N ALA A 538 8.37 -22.13 -25.65
CA ALA A 538 8.71 -23.55 -25.69
C ALA A 538 7.80 -24.39 -26.59
N PHE A 539 6.61 -23.91 -26.95
CA PHE A 539 5.62 -24.68 -27.70
C PHE A 539 6.18 -25.30 -29.01
N PRO A 540 6.89 -24.55 -29.89
CA PRO A 540 7.45 -25.13 -31.11
C PRO A 540 8.50 -26.22 -30.83
N ILE A 541 9.26 -26.09 -29.74
CA ILE A 541 10.26 -27.07 -29.31
C ILE A 541 9.57 -28.35 -28.83
N VAL A 542 8.50 -28.21 -28.03
CA VAL A 542 7.68 -29.35 -27.59
C VAL A 542 7.05 -30.08 -28.77
N CYS A 543 6.59 -29.34 -29.79
CA CYS A 543 6.11 -29.93 -31.04
C CYS A 543 7.21 -30.73 -31.75
N MET A 544 8.47 -30.26 -31.77
CA MET A 544 9.58 -31.04 -32.33
C MET A 544 9.84 -32.33 -31.55
N LEU A 545 9.79 -32.29 -30.22
CA LEU A 545 9.99 -33.48 -29.37
C LEU A 545 8.92 -34.55 -29.60
N MET A 546 7.72 -34.14 -30.04
CA MET A 546 6.65 -35.06 -30.39
C MET A 546 6.99 -35.95 -31.60
N LEU A 547 7.94 -35.55 -32.47
CA LEU A 547 8.40 -36.39 -33.58
C LEU A 547 9.04 -37.70 -33.10
N VAL A 548 9.57 -37.73 -31.87
CA VAL A 548 10.14 -38.94 -31.28
C VAL A 548 9.00 -39.88 -30.85
N PRO A 549 8.92 -41.11 -31.39
CA PRO A 549 7.91 -42.06 -30.98
C PRO A 549 8.01 -42.32 -29.47
N SER A 550 6.85 -42.46 -28.82
CA SER A 550 6.66 -42.56 -27.36
C SER A 550 6.74 -41.25 -26.55
N TRP A 551 7.15 -40.13 -27.16
CA TRP A 551 7.30 -38.83 -26.47
C TRP A 551 6.06 -37.94 -26.54
N MET A 552 4.95 -38.43 -27.10
CA MET A 552 3.64 -37.75 -27.08
C MET A 552 3.18 -37.35 -25.67
N LYS A 553 3.62 -38.05 -24.64
CA LYS A 553 3.28 -37.65 -23.26
C LYS A 553 3.79 -36.25 -22.93
N ILE A 554 4.87 -35.79 -23.57
CA ILE A 554 5.46 -34.47 -23.34
C ILE A 554 4.50 -33.35 -23.73
N ILE A 555 3.76 -33.46 -24.84
CA ILE A 555 2.80 -32.40 -25.22
C ILE A 555 1.63 -32.32 -24.23
N VAL A 556 1.17 -33.47 -23.74
CA VAL A 556 0.13 -33.52 -22.69
C VAL A 556 0.67 -32.91 -21.40
N THR A 557 1.88 -33.28 -20.98
CA THR A 557 2.53 -32.70 -19.80
C THR A 557 2.72 -31.19 -19.94
N TRP A 558 3.19 -30.71 -21.09
CA TRP A 558 3.34 -29.28 -21.38
C TRP A 558 2.00 -28.56 -21.33
N ALA A 559 0.96 -29.12 -21.95
CA ALA A 559 -0.40 -28.57 -21.91
C ALA A 559 -0.95 -28.55 -20.47
N SER A 560 -0.69 -29.59 -19.66
CA SER A 560 -1.06 -29.59 -18.24
C SER A 560 -0.32 -28.53 -17.44
N PHE A 561 0.96 -28.27 -17.73
CA PHE A 561 1.69 -27.14 -17.12
C PHE A 561 1.11 -25.79 -17.54
N PHE A 562 0.73 -25.62 -18.80
CA PHE A 562 0.08 -24.41 -19.30
C PHE A 562 -1.27 -24.17 -18.61
N VAL A 563 -2.13 -25.21 -18.55
CA VAL A 563 -3.41 -25.18 -17.84
C VAL A 563 -3.21 -24.87 -16.36
N TRP A 564 -2.18 -25.43 -15.71
CA TRP A 564 -1.86 -25.13 -14.33
C TRP A 564 -1.55 -23.65 -14.10
N VAL A 565 -0.66 -23.06 -14.91
CA VAL A 565 -0.28 -21.64 -14.76
C VAL A 565 -1.47 -20.72 -15.06
N LYS A 566 -2.30 -21.05 -16.06
CA LYS A 566 -3.51 -20.26 -16.36
C LYS A 566 -4.58 -20.36 -15.27
N LEU A 567 -4.70 -21.50 -14.59
CA LEU A 567 -5.62 -21.64 -13.46
C LEU A 567 -5.24 -20.77 -12.25
N TRP A 568 -4.06 -20.15 -12.23
CA TRP A 568 -3.73 -19.17 -11.19
C TRP A 568 -4.63 -17.94 -11.27
N ASP A 569 -5.10 -17.55 -12.45
CA ASP A 569 -6.04 -16.43 -12.62
C ASP A 569 -7.35 -16.67 -11.84
N LEU A 570 -7.87 -17.91 -11.86
CA LEU A 570 -9.02 -18.31 -11.03
C LEU A 570 -8.70 -18.19 -9.54
N GLY A 571 -7.50 -18.65 -9.15
CA GLY A 571 -7.02 -18.50 -7.78
C GLY A 571 -6.95 -17.04 -7.34
N PHE A 572 -6.38 -16.15 -8.16
CA PHE A 572 -6.30 -14.72 -7.86
C PHE A 572 -7.67 -14.04 -7.82
N ALA A 573 -8.62 -14.46 -8.65
CA ALA A 573 -10.01 -13.99 -8.53
C ALA A 573 -10.62 -14.33 -7.16
N PHE A 574 -10.36 -15.54 -6.64
CA PHE A 574 -10.76 -15.90 -5.28
C PHE A 574 -10.01 -15.10 -4.22
N VAL A 575 -8.69 -14.92 -4.37
CA VAL A 575 -7.88 -14.10 -3.45
C VAL A 575 -8.40 -12.67 -3.39
N ALA A 576 -8.72 -12.04 -4.51
CA ALA A 576 -9.31 -10.70 -4.56
C ALA A 576 -10.69 -10.61 -3.87
N THR A 577 -11.49 -11.68 -3.93
CA THR A 577 -12.77 -11.75 -3.21
C THR A 577 -12.57 -11.85 -1.70
N LEU A 578 -11.64 -12.71 -1.29
CA LEU A 578 -11.26 -12.86 0.12
C LEU A 578 -10.64 -11.57 0.66
N GLU A 579 -9.81 -10.90 -0.14
CA GLU A 579 -9.24 -9.59 0.18
C GLU A 579 -10.33 -8.57 0.50
N ARG A 580 -11.35 -8.42 -0.37
CA ARG A 580 -12.49 -7.52 -0.11
C ARG A 580 -13.17 -7.84 1.21
N THR A 581 -13.35 -9.12 1.49
CA THR A 581 -14.02 -9.58 2.71
C THR A 581 -13.17 -9.27 3.94
N LEU A 582 -11.86 -9.57 3.89
CA LEU A 582 -10.91 -9.27 4.97
C LEU A 582 -10.79 -7.77 5.21
N TRP A 583 -10.69 -6.99 4.12
CA TRP A 583 -10.61 -5.54 4.15
C TRP A 583 -11.85 -4.90 4.78
N ALA A 584 -13.05 -5.33 4.38
CA ALA A 584 -14.30 -4.91 5.00
C ALA A 584 -14.36 -5.32 6.48
N GLN A 585 -13.92 -6.54 6.83
CA GLN A 585 -13.91 -7.03 8.21
C GLN A 585 -12.99 -6.22 9.13
N MET A 586 -11.87 -5.69 8.63
CA MET A 586 -10.96 -4.85 9.43
C MET A 586 -11.64 -3.59 9.97
N ALA A 587 -12.49 -2.97 9.15
CA ALA A 587 -13.19 -1.73 9.51
C ALA A 587 -14.58 -1.94 10.11
N ASN A 588 -15.14 -3.14 10.00
CA ASN A 588 -16.50 -3.45 10.46
C ASN A 588 -16.53 -4.20 11.80
N SER A 589 -15.41 -4.23 12.52
CA SER A 589 -15.44 -4.69 13.91
C SER A 589 -16.28 -3.73 14.76
N ASN A 590 -16.93 -4.22 15.82
CA ASN A 590 -17.69 -3.33 16.72
C ASN A 590 -16.81 -2.20 17.27
N ALA A 591 -15.54 -2.49 17.54
CA ALA A 591 -14.59 -1.48 18.01
C ALA A 591 -14.27 -0.45 16.91
N SER A 592 -14.02 -0.94 15.68
CA SER A 592 -13.75 -0.08 14.52
C SER A 592 -14.95 0.82 14.21
N ARG A 593 -16.20 0.35 14.37
CA ARG A 593 -17.40 1.16 14.14
C ARG A 593 -17.50 2.35 15.10
N GLU A 594 -17.24 2.15 16.39
CA GLU A 594 -17.22 3.24 17.38
C GLU A 594 -16.10 4.24 17.09
N VAL A 595 -14.92 3.74 16.72
CA VAL A 595 -13.77 4.58 16.33
C VAL A 595 -14.06 5.35 15.04
N ASN A 596 -14.65 4.72 14.03
CA ASN A 596 -15.07 5.36 12.79
C ASN A 596 -16.10 6.46 13.06
N GLY A 597 -17.02 6.24 14.01
CA GLY A 597 -17.95 7.26 14.49
C GLY A 597 -17.22 8.49 15.04
N ARG A 598 -16.16 8.32 15.84
CA ARG A 598 -15.36 9.45 16.34
C ARG A 598 -14.57 10.16 15.26
N ILE A 599 -14.04 9.42 14.28
CA ILE A 599 -13.32 10.00 13.14
C ILE A 599 -14.28 10.83 12.28
N LEU A 600 -15.53 10.38 12.13
CA LEU A 600 -16.56 11.15 11.44
C LEU A 600 -16.97 12.38 12.25
N GLU A 601 -17.13 12.25 13.56
CA GLU A 601 -17.44 13.36 14.49
C GLU A 601 -16.37 14.47 14.39
N MET A 602 -15.10 14.15 14.12
CA MET A 602 -14.06 15.16 13.89
C MET A 602 -14.38 16.09 12.71
N SER A 603 -15.12 15.63 11.70
CA SER A 603 -15.47 16.44 10.51
C SER A 603 -16.47 17.56 10.83
N ASP A 604 -17.21 17.44 11.93
CA ASP A 604 -18.13 18.49 12.40
C ASP A 604 -17.41 19.70 12.98
N TYR A 605 -16.16 19.51 13.44
CA TYR A 605 -15.35 20.55 14.09
C TYR A 605 -14.33 21.19 13.13
N GLY A 606 -14.17 20.64 11.94
CA GLY A 606 -13.32 21.18 10.91
C GLY A 606 -13.02 20.16 9.83
N GLY A 607 -12.71 20.64 8.64
CA GLY A 607 -12.33 19.80 7.52
C GLY A 607 -11.18 20.39 6.73
N PHE A 608 -10.99 19.83 5.54
CA PHE A 608 -10.13 20.41 4.51
C PHE A 608 -10.88 20.42 3.17
N THR A 609 -10.57 21.38 2.31
CA THR A 609 -10.99 21.33 0.91
C THR A 609 -9.77 21.44 0.03
N THR A 610 -9.72 20.64 -1.03
CA THR A 610 -8.72 20.76 -2.08
C THR A 610 -9.40 21.46 -3.24
N THR A 611 -8.92 22.66 -3.62
CA THR A 611 -9.32 23.20 -4.91
C THR A 611 -8.36 22.66 -5.97
N ASP A 612 -8.86 21.82 -6.86
CA ASP A 612 -8.18 21.57 -8.13
C ASP A 612 -8.40 22.77 -9.06
N CYS A 613 -7.40 23.04 -9.91
CA CYS A 613 -7.09 24.38 -10.36
C CYS A 613 -8.12 25.00 -11.33
N LYS A 614 -8.26 26.32 -11.21
CA LYS A 614 -9.07 27.28 -11.99
C LYS A 614 -10.59 27.06 -12.02
N TYR A 615 -11.23 27.81 -11.12
CA TYR A 615 -12.62 28.24 -11.23
C TYR A 615 -12.86 28.98 -12.56
N ASN A 616 -13.28 28.27 -13.61
CA ASN A 616 -13.74 28.87 -14.87
C ASN A 616 -15.24 29.22 -14.77
N GLY A 617 -15.59 30.14 -13.86
CA GLY A 617 -16.92 30.76 -13.78
C GLY A 617 -18.06 29.86 -13.24
N ASP A 618 -18.66 30.30 -12.13
CA ASP A 618 -19.94 29.93 -11.51
C ASP A 618 -20.32 28.45 -11.24
N GLN A 619 -19.56 27.45 -11.69
CA GLN A 619 -19.83 26.05 -11.38
C GLN A 619 -18.60 25.35 -10.80
N LEU A 620 -18.68 25.02 -9.50
CA LEU A 620 -17.83 24.05 -8.83
C LEU A 620 -18.08 22.67 -9.45
N TYR A 621 -17.39 22.37 -10.55
CA TYR A 621 -17.29 21.00 -11.01
C TYR A 621 -16.27 20.29 -10.10
N PRO A 622 -16.65 19.23 -9.37
CA PRO A 622 -15.74 18.47 -8.52
C PRO A 622 -14.73 17.61 -9.31
N TYR A 623 -14.59 17.85 -10.61
CA TYR A 623 -13.74 17.06 -11.51
C TYR A 623 -12.50 17.87 -11.92
N PRO A 624 -11.30 17.36 -11.63
CA PRO A 624 -10.05 17.95 -12.08
C PRO A 624 -9.99 17.97 -13.60
N ASP A 625 -9.72 19.14 -14.18
CA ASP A 625 -9.33 19.22 -15.59
C ASP A 625 -7.95 18.52 -15.74
N PRO A 626 -7.82 17.47 -16.58
CA PRO A 626 -6.56 16.73 -16.77
C PRO A 626 -5.39 17.60 -17.26
N GLY A 627 -5.63 18.86 -17.66
CA GLY A 627 -4.60 19.85 -17.95
C GLY A 627 -3.97 20.55 -16.74
N CYS A 628 -4.47 20.33 -15.52
CA CYS A 628 -3.96 21.00 -14.31
C CYS A 628 -2.71 20.31 -13.76
N THR A 629 -1.54 20.85 -14.09
CA THR A 629 -0.24 20.39 -13.54
C THR A 629 0.14 21.07 -12.22
N GLU A 630 -0.66 22.01 -11.73
CA GLU A 630 -0.40 22.71 -10.48
C GLU A 630 -0.73 21.80 -9.29
N THR A 631 0.09 21.88 -8.24
CA THR A 631 -0.16 21.17 -6.98
C THR A 631 -1.46 21.67 -6.37
N PRO A 632 -2.40 20.79 -5.96
CA PRO A 632 -3.66 21.19 -5.36
C PRO A 632 -3.38 22.01 -4.11
N ILE A 633 -4.07 23.14 -4.01
CA ILE A 633 -4.00 23.99 -2.84
C ILE A 633 -4.97 23.39 -1.80
N VAL A 634 -4.40 23.02 -0.66
CA VAL A 634 -5.15 22.56 0.50
C VAL A 634 -5.62 23.78 1.27
N TYR A 635 -6.91 23.86 1.57
CA TYR A 635 -7.48 24.85 2.50
C TYR A 635 -8.05 24.14 3.71
N LEU A 636 -7.78 24.66 4.90
CA LEU A 636 -8.43 24.22 6.12
C LEU A 636 -9.79 24.92 6.23
N THR A 637 -10.85 24.14 6.44
CA THR A 637 -12.19 24.68 6.67
C THR A 637 -12.53 24.58 8.15
N GLU A 638 -13.10 25.65 8.71
CA GLU A 638 -13.68 25.63 10.05
C GLU A 638 -15.11 25.07 9.98
N ALA A 639 -15.62 24.62 11.14
CA ALA A 639 -16.95 24.05 11.27
C ALA A 639 -18.04 24.98 10.70
N PRO A 640 -18.97 24.47 9.86
CA PRO A 640 -20.07 25.27 9.33
C PRO A 640 -20.95 25.79 10.47
N GLY A 641 -21.05 27.12 10.62
CA GLY A 641 -21.98 27.80 11.53
C GLY A 641 -21.39 28.44 12.79
N TRP A 642 -20.09 28.34 13.03
CA TRP A 642 -19.42 28.96 14.19
C TRP A 642 -18.88 30.36 13.92
N CYS A 643 -18.43 30.58 12.69
CA CYS A 643 -18.21 31.89 12.10
C CYS A 643 -19.50 32.26 11.37
N GLY A 644 -19.77 33.55 11.12
CA GLY A 644 -20.80 33.92 10.14
C GLY A 644 -20.57 33.22 8.79
N THR A 645 -21.43 33.42 7.81
CA THR A 645 -21.30 32.83 6.46
C THR A 645 -19.97 33.14 5.74
N GLU A 646 -19.06 33.90 6.36
CA GLU A 646 -17.75 34.27 5.85
C GLU A 646 -16.62 33.84 6.82
N PRO A 647 -15.77 32.87 6.43
CA PRO A 647 -14.63 32.42 7.23
C PRO A 647 -13.59 33.52 7.60
N LEU A 648 -13.55 34.63 6.86
CA LEU A 648 -12.70 35.79 7.16
C LEU A 648 -13.00 36.43 8.53
N ASP A 649 -14.22 36.32 9.03
CA ASP A 649 -14.57 36.88 10.33
C ASP A 649 -13.81 36.18 11.47
N CYS A 650 -13.52 34.88 11.35
CA CYS A 650 -12.86 34.13 12.42
C CYS A 650 -11.37 34.44 12.56
N LEU A 651 -10.65 34.64 11.45
CA LEU A 651 -9.25 35.09 11.47
C LEU A 651 -9.11 36.55 11.91
N ASN A 652 -10.08 37.41 11.56
CA ASN A 652 -10.11 38.78 12.06
C ASN A 652 -10.38 38.85 13.56
N ILE A 653 -11.28 38.02 14.08
CA ILE A 653 -11.49 37.90 15.53
C ILE A 653 -10.21 37.35 16.20
N PHE A 654 -9.55 36.34 15.62
CA PHE A 654 -8.24 35.87 16.10
C PHE A 654 -7.24 37.02 16.22
N ALA A 655 -7.07 37.81 15.16
CA ALA A 655 -6.13 38.93 15.12
C ALA A 655 -6.41 39.94 16.23
N GLN A 656 -7.69 40.24 16.43
CA GLN A 656 -8.16 41.23 17.38
C GLN A 656 -8.01 40.73 18.83
N ASP A 657 -8.24 39.44 19.07
CA ASP A 657 -8.14 38.79 20.37
C ASP A 657 -6.68 38.61 20.82
N VAL A 658 -5.80 38.17 19.91
CA VAL A 658 -4.36 38.12 20.18
C VAL A 658 -3.83 39.51 20.50
N ASN A 659 -4.25 40.54 19.75
CA ASN A 659 -3.80 41.92 19.96
C ASN A 659 -4.39 42.58 21.21
N SER A 660 -5.60 42.22 21.62
CA SER A 660 -6.25 42.79 22.80
C SER A 660 -5.87 42.09 24.12
N GLY A 661 -5.22 40.92 24.06
CA GLY A 661 -4.88 40.13 25.24
C GLY A 661 -6.09 39.51 25.93
N ASN A 662 -7.27 39.54 25.28
CA ASN A 662 -8.54 39.08 25.82
C ASN A 662 -8.83 37.59 25.50
N GLY A 663 -7.80 36.77 25.29
CA GLY A 663 -7.96 35.34 24.97
C GLY A 663 -8.59 35.10 23.59
N PHE A 664 -8.34 33.93 23.02
CA PHE A 664 -8.82 33.55 21.67
C PHE A 664 -10.34 33.53 21.53
N ALA A 665 -10.88 33.76 20.32
CA ALA A 665 -12.27 33.45 19.97
C ALA A 665 -12.58 32.01 20.40
N SER A 666 -13.58 31.82 21.28
CA SER A 666 -13.83 30.51 21.92
C SER A 666 -14.03 29.40 20.88
N GLY A 667 -14.77 29.68 19.81
CA GLY A 667 -15.19 28.66 18.85
C GLY A 667 -14.04 27.91 18.17
N ALA A 668 -13.10 28.61 17.52
CA ALA A 668 -12.07 27.96 16.70
C ALA A 668 -11.07 27.16 17.55
N PHE A 669 -10.69 27.71 18.72
CA PHE A 669 -9.85 26.99 19.69
C PHE A 669 -10.56 25.75 20.22
N ASP A 670 -11.80 25.90 20.68
CA ASP A 670 -12.58 24.80 21.26
C ASP A 670 -12.80 23.68 20.23
N ALA A 671 -13.08 24.03 18.97
CA ALA A 671 -13.20 23.08 17.86
C ALA A 671 -11.88 22.34 17.57
N SER A 672 -10.75 23.05 17.55
CA SER A 672 -9.43 22.43 17.32
C SER A 672 -9.04 21.49 18.47
N VAL A 673 -9.29 21.89 19.72
CA VAL A 673 -9.03 21.03 20.87
C VAL A 673 -9.99 19.86 20.92
N ARG A 674 -11.23 20.01 20.45
CA ARG A 674 -12.17 18.90 20.28
C ARG A 674 -11.67 17.89 19.25
N ILE A 675 -11.17 18.34 18.11
CA ILE A 675 -10.53 17.47 17.10
C ILE A 675 -9.34 16.73 17.74
N PHE A 676 -8.50 17.44 18.51
CA PHE A 676 -7.38 16.83 19.21
C PHE A 676 -7.83 15.77 20.22
N ASP A 677 -8.86 16.07 21.01
CA ASP A 677 -9.44 15.15 22.00
C ASP A 677 -10.00 13.87 21.34
N LEU A 678 -10.79 14.03 20.27
CA LEU A 678 -11.32 12.91 19.49
C LEU A 678 -10.20 12.11 18.83
N ALA A 679 -9.16 12.78 18.30
CA ALA A 679 -7.99 12.14 17.73
C ALA A 679 -7.17 11.36 18.78
N LEU A 680 -7.10 11.83 20.03
CA LEU A 680 -6.48 11.09 21.13
C LEU A 680 -7.27 9.82 21.46
N VAL A 681 -8.60 9.92 21.54
CA VAL A 681 -9.47 8.76 21.81
C VAL A 681 -9.40 7.76 20.67
N ALA A 682 -9.61 8.22 19.43
CA ALA A 682 -9.56 7.39 18.23
C ALA A 682 -8.15 6.80 18.07
N GLY A 683 -7.11 7.63 18.08
CA GLY A 683 -5.71 7.23 18.00
C GLY A 683 -5.31 6.16 19.02
N ALA A 684 -5.78 6.28 20.26
CA ALA A 684 -5.53 5.29 21.30
C ALA A 684 -6.22 3.95 21.03
N ALA A 685 -7.41 3.95 20.43
CA ALA A 685 -8.21 2.77 20.15
C ALA A 685 -8.01 2.16 18.75
N LEU A 686 -7.39 2.90 17.84
CA LEU A 686 -7.09 2.46 16.48
C LEU A 686 -6.06 1.33 16.51
N ASP A 687 -6.48 0.08 16.31
CA ASP A 687 -5.57 -1.06 16.17
C ASP A 687 -5.33 -1.44 14.70
N PHE A 688 -5.39 -0.44 13.80
CA PHE A 688 -5.17 -0.69 12.38
C PHE A 688 -3.76 -1.19 12.07
N ASP A 689 -2.75 -0.90 12.89
CA ASP A 689 -1.39 -1.45 12.69
C ASP A 689 -1.39 -2.97 12.80
N LEU A 690 -2.07 -3.51 13.82
CA LEU A 690 -2.17 -4.95 14.04
C LEU A 690 -3.09 -5.60 13.01
N ALA A 691 -4.26 -4.99 12.75
CA ALA A 691 -5.18 -5.47 11.74
C ALA A 691 -4.52 -5.49 10.34
N ASN A 692 -3.75 -4.46 10.01
CA ASN A 692 -2.96 -4.38 8.79
C ASN A 692 -1.89 -5.48 8.76
N GLY A 693 -1.16 -5.69 9.86
CA GLY A 693 -0.21 -6.80 9.98
C GLY A 693 -0.84 -8.18 9.68
N TYR A 694 -2.02 -8.46 10.22
CA TYR A 694 -2.77 -9.69 9.93
C TYR A 694 -3.27 -9.76 8.49
N TYR A 695 -3.79 -8.66 7.95
CA TYR A 695 -4.24 -8.56 6.57
C TYR A 695 -3.10 -8.89 5.59
N ILE A 696 -1.95 -8.21 5.73
CA ILE A 696 -0.73 -8.43 4.93
C ILE A 696 -0.33 -9.91 4.99
N TYR A 697 -0.32 -10.49 6.19
CA TYR A 697 0.08 -11.88 6.40
C TYR A 697 -0.87 -12.87 5.70
N ILE A 698 -2.18 -12.73 5.92
CA ILE A 698 -3.20 -13.61 5.33
C ILE A 698 -3.19 -13.48 3.81
N MET A 699 -3.13 -12.25 3.29
CA MET A 699 -3.08 -12.00 1.86
C MET A 699 -1.83 -12.63 1.23
N SER A 700 -0.66 -12.45 1.84
CA SER A 700 0.57 -13.08 1.37
C SER A 700 0.43 -14.59 1.28
N ALA A 701 -0.09 -15.22 2.33
CA ALA A 701 -0.29 -16.66 2.39
C ALA A 701 -1.27 -17.14 1.29
N LEU A 702 -2.34 -16.39 1.03
CA LEU A 702 -3.30 -16.69 -0.02
C LEU A 702 -2.66 -16.63 -1.42
N TYR A 703 -1.88 -15.59 -1.73
CA TYR A 703 -1.16 -15.48 -3.01
C TYR A 703 -0.16 -16.63 -3.23
N PHE A 704 0.61 -17.02 -2.19
CA PHE A 704 1.52 -18.16 -2.29
C PHE A 704 0.79 -19.51 -2.38
N ALA A 705 -0.42 -19.62 -1.84
CA ALA A 705 -1.22 -20.84 -1.89
C ALA A 705 -1.77 -21.12 -3.31
N VAL A 706 -2.04 -20.08 -4.10
CA VAL A 706 -2.65 -20.22 -5.44
C VAL A 706 -1.87 -21.17 -6.35
N PRO A 707 -0.55 -20.99 -6.60
CA PRO A 707 0.24 -21.93 -7.39
C PRO A 707 0.23 -23.36 -6.87
N ALA A 708 0.28 -23.52 -5.53
CA ALA A 708 0.38 -24.81 -4.89
C ALA A 708 -0.92 -25.61 -4.98
N VAL A 709 -2.06 -24.97 -4.68
CA VAL A 709 -3.38 -25.60 -4.71
C VAL A 709 -3.76 -25.97 -6.15
N THR A 710 -3.62 -25.03 -7.09
CA THR A 710 -3.90 -25.28 -8.51
C THR A 710 -3.00 -26.38 -9.07
N GLY A 711 -1.75 -26.45 -8.64
CA GLY A 711 -0.81 -27.47 -9.09
C GLY A 711 -1.13 -28.86 -8.55
N GLN A 712 -1.62 -28.97 -7.32
CA GLN A 712 -2.12 -30.23 -6.79
C GLN A 712 -3.36 -30.71 -7.57
N MET A 713 -4.25 -29.80 -7.95
CA MET A 713 -5.45 -30.12 -8.73
C MET A 713 -5.12 -30.59 -10.15
N VAL A 714 -4.21 -29.90 -10.86
CA VAL A 714 -3.95 -30.15 -12.28
C VAL A 714 -2.89 -31.23 -12.50
N LEU A 715 -1.78 -31.15 -11.76
CA LEU A 715 -0.63 -32.03 -11.97
C LEU A 715 -0.70 -33.30 -11.11
N GLY A 716 -1.62 -33.37 -10.13
CA GLY A 716 -1.75 -34.49 -9.20
C GLY A 716 -0.54 -34.67 -8.27
N ALA A 717 0.37 -33.69 -8.23
CA ALA A 717 1.63 -33.75 -7.49
C ALA A 717 1.40 -33.47 -6.00
N LYS A 718 0.89 -34.47 -5.26
CA LYS A 718 0.57 -34.35 -3.83
C LYS A 718 1.77 -34.01 -2.92
N SER A 719 3.00 -34.39 -3.28
CA SER A 719 4.18 -34.27 -2.39
C SER A 719 5.22 -33.22 -2.80
N GLY A 720 5.33 -32.89 -4.10
CA GLY A 720 6.38 -32.00 -4.60
C GLY A 720 6.18 -30.53 -4.24
N MET A 721 4.96 -30.02 -4.38
CA MET A 721 4.65 -28.61 -4.09
C MET A 721 4.49 -28.32 -2.60
N ALA A 722 3.99 -29.28 -1.81
CA ALA A 722 3.87 -29.12 -0.37
C ALA A 722 5.23 -28.78 0.27
N GLY A 723 6.30 -29.46 -0.16
CA GLY A 723 7.66 -29.18 0.33
C GLY A 723 8.27 -27.85 -0.13
N MET A 724 7.77 -27.27 -1.23
CA MET A 724 8.19 -25.94 -1.70
C MET A 724 7.47 -24.84 -0.92
N VAL A 725 6.16 -25.00 -0.66
CA VAL A 725 5.40 -24.11 0.23
C VAL A 725 5.95 -24.15 1.64
N ASP A 726 6.25 -25.32 2.19
CA ASP A 726 6.81 -25.45 3.54
C ASP A 726 8.17 -24.73 3.67
N LYS A 727 9.02 -24.81 2.64
CA LYS A 727 10.35 -24.20 2.68
C LYS A 727 10.35 -22.70 2.38
N ILE A 728 9.51 -22.26 1.44
CA ILE A 728 9.47 -20.84 1.01
C ILE A 728 8.56 -20.03 1.92
N ALA A 729 7.38 -20.55 2.23
CA ALA A 729 6.40 -19.87 3.08
C ALA A 729 6.51 -20.33 4.54
N GLY A 730 6.62 -21.64 4.81
CA GLY A 730 6.52 -22.16 6.18
C GLY A 730 7.57 -21.61 7.15
N ASP A 731 8.83 -21.50 6.72
CA ASP A 731 9.92 -21.04 7.60
C ASP A 731 9.88 -19.52 7.87
N PRO A 732 9.76 -18.65 6.84
CA PRO A 732 9.61 -17.21 7.04
C PRO A 732 8.26 -16.83 7.65
N ALA A 733 7.14 -17.43 7.18
CA ALA A 733 5.81 -17.15 7.70
C ALA A 733 5.60 -17.72 9.10
N GLY A 734 6.22 -18.87 9.43
CA GLY A 734 6.24 -19.41 10.78
C GLY A 734 7.04 -18.52 11.73
N LYS A 735 8.19 -18.00 11.30
CA LYS A 735 8.98 -17.04 12.09
C LYS A 735 8.28 -15.68 12.21
N ALA A 736 7.65 -15.19 11.15
CA ALA A 736 6.88 -13.94 11.16
C ALA A 736 5.62 -14.06 12.02
N GLY A 737 4.87 -15.17 11.89
CA GLY A 737 3.69 -15.44 12.70
C GLY A 737 4.01 -15.63 14.18
N ASN A 738 5.09 -16.37 14.50
CA ASN A 738 5.58 -16.47 15.87
C ASN A 738 6.11 -15.13 16.39
N ALA A 739 6.80 -14.34 15.56
CA ALA A 739 7.27 -13.02 15.95
C ALA A 739 6.11 -12.05 16.20
N ALA A 740 5.09 -12.04 15.33
CA ALA A 740 3.88 -11.23 15.50
C ALA A 740 3.08 -11.67 16.74
N GLY A 741 2.90 -12.98 16.94
CA GLY A 741 2.20 -13.51 18.10
C GLY A 741 2.95 -13.29 19.42
N LEU A 742 4.27 -13.47 19.43
CA LEU A 742 5.12 -13.18 20.60
C LEU A 742 5.27 -11.67 20.85
N SER A 743 5.29 -10.86 19.80
CA SER A 743 5.27 -9.41 19.91
C SER A 743 3.94 -8.94 20.49
N PHE A 744 2.80 -9.43 19.99
CA PHE A 744 1.48 -9.09 20.52
C PHE A 744 1.29 -9.54 21.97
N THR A 745 1.54 -10.82 22.27
CA THR A 745 1.39 -11.34 23.64
C THR A 745 2.41 -10.72 24.60
N GLY A 746 3.63 -10.47 24.12
CA GLY A 746 4.66 -9.74 24.85
C GLY A 746 4.28 -8.29 25.12
N ASN A 747 3.70 -7.59 24.12
CA ASN A 747 3.31 -6.19 24.20
C ASN A 747 2.12 -5.99 25.13
N GLU A 748 1.05 -6.80 24.99
CA GLU A 748 -0.07 -6.77 25.93
C GLU A 748 0.37 -7.14 27.35
N THR A 749 1.25 -8.13 27.51
CA THR A 749 1.76 -8.49 28.85
C THR A 749 2.65 -7.39 29.43
N ALA A 750 3.46 -6.71 28.61
CA ALA A 750 4.31 -5.60 29.03
C ALA A 750 3.46 -4.37 29.40
N ARG A 751 2.51 -3.97 28.55
CA ARG A 751 1.55 -2.88 28.83
C ARG A 751 0.74 -3.15 30.09
N VAL A 752 0.23 -4.37 30.27
CA VAL A 752 -0.50 -4.74 31.51
C VAL A 752 0.40 -4.65 32.74
N LYS A 753 1.66 -5.10 32.64
CA LYS A 753 2.64 -5.00 33.74
C LYS A 753 3.02 -3.56 34.05
N GLN A 754 3.18 -2.71 33.03
CA GLN A 754 3.48 -1.29 33.19
C GLN A 754 2.28 -0.54 33.76
N ASN A 755 1.07 -0.76 33.26
CA ASN A 755 -0.14 -0.17 33.81
C ASN A 755 -0.34 -0.58 35.28
N ALA A 756 -0.13 -1.87 35.61
CA ALA A 756 -0.15 -2.33 37.00
C ALA A 756 0.94 -1.66 37.85
N ALA A 757 2.14 -1.46 37.30
CA ALA A 757 3.23 -0.76 37.99
C ALA A 757 2.91 0.72 38.22
N THR A 758 2.38 1.43 37.22
CA THR A 758 2.01 2.84 37.29
C THR A 758 0.89 3.08 38.28
N VAL A 759 -0.19 2.27 38.24
CA VAL A 759 -1.29 2.34 39.24
C VAL A 759 -0.76 2.05 40.65
N SER A 760 0.15 1.09 40.79
CA SER A 760 0.75 0.80 42.10
C SER A 760 1.63 1.96 42.59
N GLN A 761 2.38 2.62 41.70
CA GLN A 761 3.24 3.76 42.02
C GLN A 761 2.42 5.01 42.36
N GLU A 762 1.31 5.24 41.69
CA GLU A 762 0.40 6.36 41.98
C GLU A 762 -0.26 6.18 43.36
N SER A 763 -0.69 4.94 43.70
CA SER A 763 -1.18 4.63 45.05
C SER A 763 -0.12 4.84 46.12
N LYS A 764 1.15 4.53 45.79
CA LYS A 764 2.30 4.71 46.69
C LYS A 764 2.68 6.19 46.84
N ALA A 765 2.66 6.95 45.76
CA ALA A 765 2.89 8.39 45.73
C ALA A 765 1.82 9.15 46.51
N LYS A 766 0.55 8.72 46.42
CA LYS A 766 -0.54 9.24 47.25
C LYS A 766 -0.31 8.95 48.74
N GLY A 767 0.14 7.73 49.09
CA GLY A 767 0.55 7.39 50.46
C GLY A 767 1.76 8.18 50.98
N TYR A 768 2.67 8.63 50.12
CA TYR A 768 3.79 9.50 50.52
C TYR A 768 3.36 10.96 50.75
N ARG A 769 2.34 11.44 50.03
CA ARG A 769 1.76 12.78 50.27
C ARG A 769 1.03 12.85 51.62
N GLU A 770 0.41 11.77 52.05
CA GLU A 770 -0.34 11.72 53.32
C GLU A 770 0.55 11.54 54.56
N SER A 771 1.80 11.08 54.42
CA SER A 771 2.63 10.65 55.56
C SER A 771 3.89 11.48 55.84
N GLY A 772 3.97 12.70 55.31
CA GLY A 772 5.08 13.63 55.54
C GLY A 772 6.23 13.39 54.55
N LEU A 773 6.33 14.27 53.55
CA LEU A 773 7.14 14.10 52.34
C LEU A 773 8.66 14.11 52.58
N VAL A 774 9.13 14.78 53.63
CA VAL A 774 10.57 15.07 53.81
C VAL A 774 11.32 13.92 54.48
N ASP A 775 10.77 13.35 55.55
CA ASP A 775 11.47 12.30 56.32
C ASP A 775 11.53 10.96 55.58
N LYS A 776 10.48 10.63 54.81
CA LYS A 776 10.45 9.40 54.02
C LYS A 776 11.23 9.51 52.71
N ALA A 777 11.30 10.70 52.09
CA ALA A 777 12.14 10.91 50.90
C ALA A 777 13.63 10.78 51.25
N LEU A 778 14.06 11.30 52.40
CA LEU A 778 15.43 11.10 52.89
C LEU A 778 15.72 9.63 53.24
N GLY A 779 14.76 8.94 53.86
CA GLY A 779 14.89 7.50 54.15
C GLY A 779 15.01 6.64 52.88
N GLN A 780 14.20 6.91 51.87
CA GLN A 780 14.24 6.17 50.60
C GLN A 780 15.42 6.55 49.72
N GLN A 781 15.87 7.81 49.75
CA GLN A 781 17.09 8.21 49.08
C GLN A 781 18.31 7.50 49.67
N ASN A 782 18.36 7.32 50.99
CA ASN A 782 19.41 6.58 51.66
C ASN A 782 19.35 5.07 51.33
N GLN A 783 18.17 4.46 51.33
CA GLN A 783 18.01 3.06 50.94
C GLN A 783 18.34 2.82 49.45
N ALA A 784 17.94 3.71 48.56
CA ALA A 784 18.27 3.62 47.14
C ALA A 784 19.78 3.81 46.89
N ALA A 785 20.43 4.71 47.63
CA ALA A 785 21.88 4.86 47.59
C ALA A 785 22.60 3.61 48.11
N GLU A 786 22.06 2.96 49.15
CA GLU A 786 22.60 1.72 49.70
C GLU A 786 22.44 0.56 48.70
N HIS A 787 21.26 0.40 48.10
CA HIS A 787 21.01 -0.61 47.05
C HIS A 787 21.85 -0.36 45.80
N GLY A 788 22.03 0.89 45.37
CA GLY A 788 22.90 1.23 44.24
C GLY A 788 24.37 0.91 44.50
N ARG A 789 24.85 1.13 45.74
CA ARG A 789 26.19 0.69 46.15
C ARG A 789 26.32 -0.83 46.18
N LEU A 790 25.30 -1.53 46.68
CA LEU A 790 25.30 -2.99 46.71
C LEU A 790 25.30 -3.60 45.30
N ALA A 791 24.50 -3.04 44.39
CA ALA A 791 24.44 -3.46 42.99
C ALA A 791 25.76 -3.19 42.25
N ALA A 792 26.40 -2.04 42.49
CA ALA A 792 27.73 -1.74 41.94
C ALA A 792 28.79 -2.72 42.47
N VAL A 793 28.73 -3.09 43.75
CA VAL A 793 29.60 -4.12 44.34
C VAL A 793 29.34 -5.49 43.70
N HIS A 794 28.09 -5.89 43.50
CA HIS A 794 27.75 -7.14 42.81
C HIS A 794 28.22 -7.15 41.35
N GLY A 795 28.11 -6.03 40.63
CA GLY A 795 28.64 -5.89 39.28
C GLY A 795 30.16 -6.04 39.22
N GLN A 796 30.89 -5.44 40.17
CA GLN A 796 32.34 -5.60 40.27
C GLN A 796 32.76 -7.02 40.65
N ILE A 797 31.99 -7.70 41.51
CA ILE A 797 32.21 -9.11 41.85
C ILE A 797 31.99 -9.99 40.60
N ALA A 798 30.91 -9.79 39.85
CA ALA A 798 30.61 -10.55 38.65
C ALA A 798 31.66 -10.33 37.54
N GLU A 799 32.12 -9.09 37.33
CA GLU A 799 33.25 -8.82 36.43
C GLU A 799 34.54 -9.51 36.91
N GLY A 800 34.80 -9.49 38.22
CA GLY A 800 35.94 -10.17 38.82
C GLY A 800 35.92 -11.68 38.60
N GLU A 801 34.74 -12.31 38.75
CA GLU A 801 34.53 -13.74 38.50
C GLU A 801 34.72 -14.09 37.01
N ASN A 802 34.22 -13.26 36.09
CA ASN A 802 34.43 -13.44 34.66
C ASN A 802 35.91 -13.33 34.27
N ARG A 803 36.63 -12.34 34.81
CA ARG A 803 38.09 -12.21 34.58
C ARG A 803 38.86 -13.40 35.17
N ARG A 804 38.45 -13.90 36.34
CA ARG A 804 39.04 -15.09 36.97
C ARG A 804 38.79 -16.34 36.13
N ALA A 805 37.58 -16.53 35.59
CA ALA A 805 37.24 -17.65 34.72
C ALA A 805 38.07 -17.63 33.42
N GLN A 806 38.23 -16.46 32.80
CA GLN A 806 39.08 -16.29 31.61
C GLN A 806 40.56 -16.58 31.91
N ALA A 807 41.08 -16.15 33.07
CA ALA A 807 42.45 -16.43 33.48
C ALA A 807 42.70 -17.93 33.76
N ILE A 808 41.70 -18.64 34.29
CA ILE A 808 41.77 -20.10 34.47
C ILE A 808 41.74 -20.82 33.12
N ALA A 809 40.90 -20.36 32.18
CA ALA A 809 40.82 -20.93 30.85
C ALA A 809 42.15 -20.80 30.08
N SER A 810 42.76 -19.61 30.08
CA SER A 810 44.06 -19.38 29.43
C SER A 810 45.19 -20.16 30.11
N GLY A 811 45.21 -20.25 31.44
CA GLY A 811 46.18 -21.06 32.17
C GLY A 811 46.10 -22.56 31.84
N ASN A 812 44.90 -23.08 31.59
CA ASN A 812 44.70 -24.47 31.17
C ASN A 812 45.16 -24.74 29.73
N GLU A 813 45.05 -23.76 28.81
CA GLU A 813 45.63 -23.87 27.47
C GLU A 813 47.16 -23.92 27.51
N TYR A 814 47.80 -23.08 28.33
CA TYR A 814 49.26 -23.13 28.51
C TYR A 814 49.73 -24.46 29.11
N ARG A 815 48.98 -25.04 30.07
CA ARG A 815 49.29 -26.37 30.61
C ARG A 815 49.13 -27.48 29.58
N ARG A 816 48.12 -27.41 28.70
CA ARG A 816 47.96 -28.37 27.60
C ARG A 816 49.08 -28.26 26.57
N ALA A 817 49.56 -27.05 26.28
CA ALA A 817 50.71 -26.84 25.41
C ALA A 817 52.03 -27.37 26.01
N ALA A 818 52.21 -27.27 27.33
CA ALA A 818 53.40 -27.75 28.02
C ALA A 818 53.44 -29.28 28.26
N GLN A 819 52.31 -29.97 28.13
CA GLN A 819 52.21 -31.42 28.39
C GLN A 819 52.34 -32.30 27.15
N GLN A 820 52.63 -31.76 25.96
CA GLN A 820 52.96 -32.59 24.80
C GLN A 820 54.45 -32.95 24.79
N PRO A 821 54.85 -34.21 25.05
CA PRO A 821 56.23 -34.64 24.93
C PRO A 821 56.45 -35.17 23.50
N GLY A 822 57.25 -34.43 22.73
CA GLY A 822 58.11 -34.97 21.68
C GLY A 822 57.45 -35.37 20.35
N HIS A 823 57.71 -34.58 19.30
CA HIS A 823 58.32 -35.14 18.09
C HIS A 823 59.22 -34.10 17.40
N ILE A 824 60.38 -34.60 17.02
CA ILE A 824 61.63 -33.92 16.67
C ILE A 824 61.62 -33.39 15.22
N LEU A 825 62.11 -32.15 15.06
CA LEU A 825 62.92 -31.57 13.97
C LEU A 825 63.09 -32.36 12.66
N THR A 826 62.78 -31.74 11.50
CA THR A 826 63.79 -31.30 10.50
C THR A 826 63.16 -30.60 9.28
N LYS A 827 63.91 -29.63 8.70
CA LYS A 827 63.86 -29.15 7.29
C LYS A 827 62.66 -28.25 6.89
N THR A 828 62.79 -27.10 6.22
CA THR A 828 63.89 -26.44 5.49
C THR A 828 63.51 -24.96 5.32
N VAL A 829 64.46 -24.06 5.60
CA VAL A 829 64.49 -22.67 5.14
C VAL A 829 65.56 -22.58 4.04
N MET A 830 65.32 -21.70 3.06
CA MET A 830 66.18 -21.22 1.96
C MET A 830 65.94 -21.84 0.57
N GLY A 831 65.68 -20.95 -0.40
CA GLY A 831 65.69 -21.27 -1.83
C GLY A 831 65.12 -20.17 -2.72
N LEU A 832 65.80 -19.02 -2.82
CA LEU A 832 65.67 -18.08 -3.94
C LEU A 832 66.46 -18.63 -5.15
N ASN A 833 65.90 -18.63 -6.37
CA ASN A 833 66.57 -18.08 -7.56
C ASN A 833 65.72 -18.04 -8.84
N TYR A 834 66.02 -17.01 -9.64
CA TYR A 834 65.57 -16.62 -10.98
C TYR A 834 65.83 -17.68 -12.09
N ASP A 835 65.07 -17.67 -13.22
CA ASP A 835 65.53 -17.06 -14.50
C ASP A 835 64.53 -17.16 -15.70
N TRP A 836 64.40 -16.01 -16.39
CA TRP A 836 64.25 -15.68 -17.82
C TRP A 836 63.39 -16.47 -18.83
N THR A 837 62.52 -15.74 -19.56
CA THR A 837 62.74 -15.36 -20.99
C THR A 837 61.84 -14.18 -21.38
N GLY A 838 62.40 -13.17 -22.05
CA GLY A 838 61.73 -11.92 -22.41
C GLY A 838 61.23 -11.82 -23.86
N ARG A 839 60.49 -10.74 -24.14
CA ARG A 839 60.51 -10.00 -25.42
C ARG A 839 59.99 -8.57 -25.23
N ALA A 840 60.68 -7.65 -25.88
CA ALA A 840 60.58 -6.20 -25.78
C ALA A 840 59.52 -5.58 -26.73
N TRP A 841 59.36 -4.25 -26.58
CA TRP A 841 58.66 -3.20 -27.37
C TRP A 841 57.68 -2.46 -26.42
N GLY A 842 57.71 -1.17 -26.13
CA GLY A 842 58.47 -0.03 -26.62
C GLY A 842 57.55 1.21 -26.66
N GLY A 843 57.82 2.24 -25.84
CA GLY A 843 57.57 3.64 -26.18
C GLY A 843 56.28 4.36 -25.72
N ASN A 844 56.51 5.47 -25.00
CA ASN A 844 55.73 6.72 -24.90
C ASN A 844 54.38 6.74 -24.15
N SER A 845 53.96 7.80 -23.46
CA SER A 845 54.56 8.96 -22.76
C SER A 845 53.36 9.84 -22.31
N SER A 846 53.53 10.61 -21.23
CA SER A 846 52.63 11.67 -20.69
C SER A 846 51.28 11.21 -20.12
N GLY A 847 50.77 11.70 -18.99
CA GLY A 847 51.18 12.76 -18.07
C GLY A 847 49.95 13.14 -17.23
N GLY A 848 50.09 13.35 -15.93
CA GLY A 848 48.99 13.76 -15.05
C GLY A 848 49.31 13.61 -13.57
N GLU A 849 50.08 14.55 -13.04
CA GLU A 849 50.30 14.78 -11.61
C GLU A 849 49.01 15.20 -10.90
N TYR A 850 48.73 14.63 -9.72
CA TYR A 850 48.18 15.38 -8.58
C TYR A 850 48.77 14.84 -7.28
N THR A 851 49.51 15.71 -6.60
CA THR A 851 50.07 15.58 -5.25
C THR A 851 49.27 16.44 -4.28
N VAL A 852 48.76 15.85 -3.18
CA VAL A 852 48.48 16.53 -1.89
C VAL A 852 48.68 15.47 -0.81
N SER A 853 49.86 15.38 -0.20
CA SER A 853 50.25 16.01 1.08
C SER A 853 49.35 15.61 2.27
N GLY A 854 49.86 14.70 3.09
CA GLY A 854 49.38 14.50 4.46
C GLY A 854 50.03 15.46 5.46
N LYS A 855 49.44 15.55 6.65
CA LYS A 855 50.06 15.35 7.98
C LYS A 855 49.14 15.85 9.08
N GLY A 856 49.09 15.09 10.16
CA GLY A 856 48.41 15.37 11.43
C GLY A 856 48.07 14.08 12.12
#